data_AF-A0A8H8D054-F1
#
_entry.id   AF-A0A8H8D054-F1
#
_cell.length_a   1.000
_cell.length_b   1.000
_cell.length_c   1.000
_cell.angle_alpha   90.00
_cell.angle_beta   90.00
_cell.angle_gamma   90.00
#
_symmetry.space_group_name_H-M   'P 1'
#
loop_
_entity.id
_entity.type
_entity.pdbx_description
1 polymer ?
#
loop_
_entity_poly.entity_id
_entity_poly.type
_entity_poly.pdbx_seq_one_letter_code
_entity_poly.pdbx_strand_id
1 'polypeptide(L)'
;MAPNSAGMRRRVSQSSIQPHQREVQDDLVRTQTDEGRSENISVSTSNTHYGSQPNHGEENCSLPPMSFSTPHNERTPLRSFYHRSFRGSLDAGQYSSRSVREKTAELASLALFNRERNCTDSVCLEPQIGVPNNFGVLVDGQRDISRFPWTQSQPEQIEELSAADSRTGAFHSPPKVSTSALTTMIRDFAPDRSNDGLSEEPIQEDFPHPDPALTLSRGSNVPATERTALLNPSRTKSWDGRTAPIDVEGQITRYKPLDKLRAICARGGSRCFHCLNPQAWDRRVIWRKGIVYPVTLLPAVFLGLLLNILDALSYGMILFPLGEPLFAHLAPDGISMFYVSTIVAQLVYSCGGSVFKGGVGSEMIEVVPFFHKMAFMILKKVGKQNEKAVLATTILSYAISSVLTGSVFFLMGAFNLGSLIGFFPRHILIGCIGGVGWFLAATGVMVSARLSGNLEYNFETLKRLFQLDTVFLWTLPLIGAIGLLVIKRFVKSNFLVGGYFIFMGAVFYIFKFCLNIPLETLRSRGWVFEAPSSSEPWYHFYTLYDFSSVHWPALAETIPAMFALTFFGVLHVPINVPALGISTGEDNLNVDRELLAHGISNAVSGFFGSIQNYLVYTNSLLFIGSGGNSRLAGVLLAFGTFGIMLVGPGIISYIPVVIVGALIYMLGIELMEEALVDTLGKLHTLEYLTVVIIVVTMGAWDFVIGIVIGIILACVNFVVQTAQKSAITATYSGQVAISTVRRHPLHVRFLKDAGKQTFVIKLAGFLFFGTIVSVENTVRGLIEEKTFKDQPIRFLILDLKHVNGLDFSAAEAFMRLNRILWKRRVHMIISSIDVEGEIGKSLQNVGLFEKENEVEIFETLNSALEYCENELLKVLYQRKDTMIGNGDHTPPQILDVSRPQPHILPDALFNSPRGHYLHQVATTALREEEADPVSNKTTFQKWDSFQQPLPLLLQTFHGLTKHNEDFWFPACTYFTREVFPADSVLYRTGEDATNFYLLESGMLRAEYESPQGSYSELIVAGRPCGELPFFGETRRTATVRAERDSVVWRLGSEEWQQLRRKEPMLAQELMKVCFKLTSERMESITGYVLTTV
;
A
#
# COMPACT_ATOMS: atom_id res chain seq x y z
N MET A 1 -50.04 14.67 -41.17
CA MET A 1 -51.40 14.66 -40.57
C MET A 1 -51.29 15.09 -39.11
N ALA A 2 -52.36 15.67 -38.56
CA ALA A 2 -52.61 15.96 -37.15
C ALA A 2 -54.04 15.43 -36.83
N PRO A 3 -54.67 15.60 -35.64
CA PRO A 3 -54.25 16.33 -34.42
C PRO A 3 -54.61 15.64 -33.07
N ASN A 4 -54.42 16.40 -31.97
CA ASN A 4 -55.20 16.60 -30.71
C ASN A 4 -56.45 15.70 -30.44
N SER A 5 -56.96 15.48 -29.21
CA SER A 5 -56.96 16.22 -27.91
C SER A 5 -57.26 15.22 -26.74
N ALA A 6 -57.66 15.50 -25.48
CA ALA A 6 -58.12 16.64 -24.65
C ALA A 6 -57.94 16.27 -23.13
N GLY A 7 -58.15 17.11 -22.09
CA GLY A 7 -58.42 18.56 -22.05
C GLY A 7 -58.71 19.16 -20.65
N MET A 8 -57.71 19.83 -20.07
CA MET A 8 -57.74 21.18 -19.45
C MET A 8 -58.80 21.62 -18.40
N ARG A 9 -58.31 22.17 -17.26
CA ARG A 9 -58.84 23.37 -16.53
C ARG A 9 -57.76 23.94 -15.56
N ARG A 10 -57.82 25.18 -14.99
CA ARG A 10 -58.12 26.54 -15.52
C ARG A 10 -57.95 27.63 -14.40
N ARG A 11 -56.76 28.23 -14.16
CA ARG A 11 -56.61 29.60 -13.58
C ARG A 11 -55.21 30.23 -13.80
N VAL A 12 -55.10 31.56 -13.60
CA VAL A 12 -54.10 32.53 -14.14
C VAL A 12 -53.86 33.64 -13.08
N SER A 13 -52.67 34.21 -12.84
CA SER A 13 -52.00 35.39 -13.47
C SER A 13 -50.54 35.57 -12.93
N GLN A 14 -49.49 35.99 -13.69
CA GLN A 14 -49.01 37.39 -14.01
C GLN A 14 -48.83 38.34 -12.81
N SER A 15 -47.83 39.26 -12.71
CA SER A 15 -46.96 39.95 -13.70
C SER A 15 -45.49 40.27 -13.21
N SER A 16 -44.82 41.36 -13.66
CA SER A 16 -43.33 41.52 -13.67
C SER A 16 -42.70 42.95 -13.66
N ILE A 17 -41.55 43.12 -12.95
CA ILE A 17 -40.32 43.95 -13.24
C ILE A 17 -40.33 45.53 -13.22
N GLN A 18 -39.51 46.12 -12.30
CA GLN A 18 -38.80 47.47 -12.28
C GLN A 18 -39.61 48.80 -12.39
N PRO A 19 -39.05 50.05 -12.22
CA PRO A 19 -37.66 50.53 -11.95
C PRO A 19 -37.51 51.58 -10.77
N HIS A 20 -36.43 52.41 -10.77
CA HIS A 20 -36.04 53.48 -9.80
C HIS A 20 -36.88 54.78 -9.79
N GLN A 21 -36.94 55.52 -8.64
CA GLN A 21 -36.29 56.86 -8.45
C GLN A 21 -36.40 57.44 -6.99
N ARG A 22 -35.97 58.70 -6.78
CA ARG A 22 -35.70 59.43 -5.51
C ARG A 22 -36.95 60.07 -4.86
N GLU A 23 -36.95 60.76 -3.69
CA GLU A 23 -35.90 61.33 -2.80
C GLU A 23 -36.18 61.00 -1.29
N VAL A 24 -36.20 61.81 -0.19
CA VAL A 24 -36.09 63.26 0.15
C VAL A 24 -35.71 63.45 1.67
N GLN A 25 -35.78 64.66 2.26
CA GLN A 25 -35.63 65.07 3.70
C GLN A 25 -36.13 64.09 4.82
N ASP A 26 -35.65 64.09 6.09
CA ASP A 26 -34.58 64.81 6.88
C ASP A 26 -34.42 64.08 8.27
N ASP A 27 -33.43 64.25 9.16
CA ASP A 27 -32.04 64.76 9.15
C ASP A 27 -31.13 63.70 9.87
N LEU A 28 -30.72 63.67 11.17
CA LEU A 28 -30.48 64.59 12.29
C LEU A 28 -29.63 63.81 13.35
N VAL A 29 -28.45 64.22 13.88
CA VAL A 29 -27.62 65.44 13.78
C VAL A 29 -26.13 65.12 14.13
N ARG A 30 -25.15 65.90 13.63
CA ARG A 30 -23.75 66.21 14.11
C ARG A 30 -22.83 65.08 14.70
N THR A 31 -21.50 65.05 14.48
CA THR A 31 -20.54 65.94 13.78
C THR A 31 -19.20 65.22 13.53
N GLN A 32 -18.58 65.47 12.36
CA GLN A 32 -17.16 65.84 12.09
C GLN A 32 -15.98 65.04 12.74
N THR A 33 -14.83 64.84 12.09
CA THR A 33 -14.33 65.32 10.78
C THR A 33 -13.26 64.39 10.17
N ASP A 34 -13.00 64.65 8.90
CA ASP A 34 -11.83 64.42 8.02
C ASP A 34 -10.43 64.27 8.70
N GLU A 35 -9.37 63.82 8.01
CA GLU A 35 -9.15 63.78 6.55
C GLU A 35 -8.22 62.61 6.15
N GLY A 36 -8.25 62.20 4.87
CA GLY A 36 -7.37 61.17 4.34
C GLY A 36 -6.57 61.66 3.14
N ARG A 37 -5.24 61.44 3.14
CA ARG A 37 -4.42 61.60 1.92
C ARG A 37 -3.22 60.67 1.91
N SER A 38 -3.06 59.98 0.78
CA SER A 38 -1.98 59.04 0.47
C SER A 38 -0.97 59.68 -0.49
N GLU A 39 0.33 59.45 -0.30
CA GLU A 39 1.25 59.40 -1.45
C GLU A 39 2.56 58.64 -1.17
N ASN A 40 3.37 58.47 -2.23
CA ASN A 40 4.28 57.36 -2.47
C ASN A 40 5.71 57.48 -1.89
N ILE A 41 6.27 56.31 -1.54
CA ILE A 41 7.61 55.80 -1.92
C ILE A 41 8.83 56.75 -1.82
N SER A 42 9.78 56.41 -0.95
CA SER A 42 11.17 56.10 -1.37
C SER A 42 12.01 55.51 -0.23
N VAL A 43 13.18 54.95 -0.56
CA VAL A 43 14.06 54.17 0.33
C VAL A 43 15.44 54.82 0.42
N SER A 44 15.98 54.98 1.64
CA SER A 44 17.42 54.87 1.89
C SER A 44 17.77 54.78 3.38
N THR A 45 18.87 54.08 3.68
CA THR A 45 19.42 53.77 5.00
C THR A 45 20.45 54.79 5.50
N SER A 46 20.54 55.02 6.83
CA SER A 46 21.78 54.77 7.60
C SER A 46 21.72 55.15 9.09
N ASN A 47 22.24 54.26 9.95
CA ASN A 47 23.16 54.45 11.10
C ASN A 47 23.49 55.87 11.63
N THR A 48 23.82 56.13 12.91
CA THR A 48 23.83 55.39 14.21
C THR A 48 24.17 56.39 15.33
N HIS A 49 23.78 56.13 16.60
CA HIS A 49 24.46 56.42 17.90
C HIS A 49 23.43 56.60 19.04
N TYR A 50 23.76 56.69 20.34
CA TYR A 50 24.53 55.80 21.24
C TYR A 50 24.42 56.36 22.69
N GLY A 51 24.27 55.53 23.72
CA GLY A 51 24.29 55.95 25.14
C GLY A 51 22.97 56.52 25.71
N SER A 52 22.77 56.58 27.04
CA SER A 52 23.58 56.03 28.14
C SER A 52 22.80 55.90 29.47
N GLN A 53 23.31 55.00 30.33
CA GLN A 53 22.99 54.74 31.76
C GLN A 53 23.26 55.93 32.73
N PRO A 54 23.08 55.82 34.08
CA PRO A 54 22.15 55.01 34.93
C PRO A 54 21.59 55.81 36.16
N ASN A 55 20.83 55.19 37.10
CA ASN A 55 21.23 54.99 38.53
C ASN A 55 20.14 54.46 39.51
N HIS A 56 20.60 53.72 40.55
CA HIS A 56 20.06 53.42 41.91
C HIS A 56 18.54 53.17 42.17
N GLY A 57 18.11 52.38 43.17
CA GLY A 57 18.78 51.52 44.18
C GLY A 57 17.83 51.11 45.34
N GLU A 58 18.07 49.96 45.99
CA GLU A 58 17.80 49.53 47.42
C GLU A 58 16.61 50.12 48.24
N GLU A 59 15.85 49.41 49.12
CA GLU A 59 15.86 48.03 49.67
C GLU A 59 14.52 47.70 50.42
N ASN A 60 14.38 46.47 50.96
CA ASN A 60 13.54 46.02 52.12
C ASN A 60 11.99 45.75 52.06
N CYS A 61 11.68 44.44 52.16
CA CYS A 61 10.83 43.75 53.17
C CYS A 61 9.27 43.80 53.22
N SER A 62 8.73 42.59 53.45
CA SER A 62 7.45 42.18 54.12
C SER A 62 6.13 42.00 53.32
N LEU A 63 5.31 41.04 53.80
CA LEU A 63 4.06 40.45 53.25
C LEU A 63 2.83 40.86 54.13
N PRO A 64 1.55 40.44 53.90
CA PRO A 64 0.88 39.70 52.80
C PRO A 64 -0.41 40.48 52.33
N PRO A 65 -1.60 39.91 51.96
CA PRO A 65 -1.99 38.64 51.29
C PRO A 65 -2.92 38.86 50.04
N MET A 66 -3.41 37.76 49.41
CA MET A 66 -4.58 37.65 48.47
C MET A 66 -4.52 38.42 47.13
N SER A 67 -4.85 37.91 45.94
CA SER A 67 -5.49 36.67 45.45
C SER A 67 -5.71 36.76 43.91
N PHE A 68 -5.80 35.60 43.24
CA PHE A 68 -6.44 35.32 41.93
C PHE A 68 -5.85 35.82 40.58
N SER A 69 -6.13 34.96 39.58
CA SER A 69 -6.08 35.11 38.10
C SER A 69 -4.73 34.88 37.36
N THR A 70 -4.78 33.87 36.48
CA THR A 70 -4.12 33.67 35.17
C THR A 70 -2.92 34.55 34.75
N PRO A 71 -1.97 33.93 34.03
CA PRO A 71 -1.63 34.46 32.71
C PRO A 71 -1.68 33.44 31.56
N HIS A 72 -1.63 33.99 30.35
CA HIS A 72 -1.60 33.31 29.06
C HIS A 72 -0.15 33.07 28.60
N ASN A 73 0.08 31.94 27.90
CA ASN A 73 0.79 31.91 26.61
C ASN A 73 2.19 32.56 26.50
N GLU A 74 3.26 31.79 26.71
CA GLU A 74 4.61 32.11 26.19
C GLU A 74 5.05 31.13 25.08
N ARG A 75 5.97 31.60 24.23
CA ARG A 75 6.36 30.96 22.96
C ARG A 75 7.54 30.00 23.12
N THR A 76 7.44 28.82 22.52
CA THR A 76 8.55 27.85 22.39
C THR A 76 9.68 28.38 21.47
N PRO A 77 10.96 28.38 21.90
CA PRO A 77 12.09 28.57 20.99
C PRO A 77 12.38 27.29 20.19
N LEU A 78 12.92 27.42 18.97
CA LEU A 78 13.31 26.29 18.12
C LEU A 78 14.75 25.82 18.36
N ARG A 79 14.98 24.52 18.12
CA ARG A 79 16.29 23.80 18.06
C ARG A 79 17.01 23.71 19.41
N SER A 80 17.58 22.57 19.80
CA SER A 80 18.16 21.49 18.99
C SER A 80 18.08 20.13 19.69
N PHE A 81 17.98 19.05 18.91
CA PHE A 81 17.93 17.67 19.44
C PHE A 81 19.34 17.12 19.70
N TYR A 82 19.74 17.07 20.96
CA TYR A 82 20.78 16.13 21.43
C TYR A 82 20.12 14.79 21.76
N HIS A 83 20.62 13.70 21.20
CA HIS A 83 20.18 12.34 21.58
C HIS A 83 20.58 12.05 23.03
N ARG A 84 19.61 12.06 23.95
CA ARG A 84 19.71 11.33 25.22
C ARG A 84 19.17 9.92 25.04
N SER A 85 20.07 8.98 24.76
CA SER A 85 19.75 7.56 24.72
C SER A 85 19.51 7.00 26.13
N PHE A 86 18.27 7.09 26.61
CA PHE A 86 17.83 6.33 27.79
C PHE A 86 17.79 4.84 27.44
N ARG A 87 18.92 4.14 27.59
CA ARG A 87 18.94 2.67 27.66
C ARG A 87 18.52 2.19 29.05
N GLY A 88 17.24 2.36 29.36
CA GLY A 88 16.58 1.47 30.31
C GLY A 88 16.25 0.17 29.59
N SER A 89 16.65 -0.98 30.15
CA SER A 89 16.02 -2.25 29.77
C SER A 89 14.64 -2.24 30.42
N LEU A 90 13.56 -2.27 29.62
CA LEU A 90 12.20 -2.27 30.12
C LEU A 90 11.64 -3.68 30.01
N ASP A 91 11.32 -4.28 31.14
CA ASP A 91 10.74 -5.63 31.22
C ASP A 91 9.33 -5.68 30.60
N ALA A 92 8.86 -6.91 30.34
CA ALA A 92 7.52 -7.25 29.82
C ALA A 92 6.33 -6.89 30.75
N GLY A 93 6.51 -5.92 31.66
CA GLY A 93 5.52 -5.47 32.64
C GLY A 93 4.54 -4.39 32.16
N GLN A 94 4.56 -4.01 30.88
CA GLN A 94 3.56 -3.08 30.31
C GLN A 94 2.32 -3.78 29.73
N TYR A 95 2.31 -5.10 29.60
CA TYR A 95 1.11 -5.84 29.20
C TYR A 95 0.29 -6.25 30.41
N SER A 96 -0.92 -5.70 30.52
CA SER A 96 -1.86 -6.02 31.61
C SER A 96 -2.39 -7.47 31.54
N SER A 97 -2.14 -8.18 30.43
CA SER A 97 -2.59 -9.54 30.08
C SER A 97 -2.41 -10.58 31.19
N ARG A 98 -1.26 -10.59 31.89
CA ARG A 98 -1.01 -11.52 33.01
C ARG A 98 -1.99 -11.31 34.14
N SER A 99 -2.20 -10.04 34.56
CA SER A 99 -3.15 -9.69 35.64
C SER A 99 -4.60 -10.03 35.31
N VAL A 100 -4.97 -10.10 34.03
CA VAL A 100 -6.33 -10.46 33.60
C VAL A 100 -6.62 -11.91 33.94
N ARG A 101 -5.73 -12.86 33.60
CA ARG A 101 -5.94 -14.29 33.85
C ARG A 101 -6.10 -14.61 35.34
N GLU A 102 -5.40 -13.86 36.21
CA GLU A 102 -5.51 -14.01 37.66
C GLU A 102 -6.91 -13.61 38.14
N LYS A 103 -7.37 -12.41 37.75
CA LYS A 103 -8.73 -11.93 38.02
C LYS A 103 -9.80 -12.87 37.43
N THR A 104 -9.56 -13.44 36.25
CA THR A 104 -10.46 -14.44 35.63
C THR A 104 -10.57 -15.70 36.49
N ALA A 105 -9.47 -16.20 37.05
CA ALA A 105 -9.46 -17.35 37.95
C ALA A 105 -10.11 -17.04 39.32
N GLU A 106 -9.82 -15.88 39.90
CA GLU A 106 -10.43 -15.40 41.15
C GLU A 106 -11.95 -15.28 41.00
N LEU A 107 -12.43 -14.56 39.99
CA LEU A 107 -13.86 -14.40 39.70
C LEU A 107 -14.53 -15.75 39.40
N ALA A 108 -13.83 -16.74 38.84
CA ALA A 108 -14.38 -18.08 38.69
C ALA A 108 -14.49 -18.82 40.03
N SER A 109 -13.49 -18.72 40.92
CA SER A 109 -13.55 -19.33 42.25
C SER A 109 -14.68 -18.74 43.11
N LEU A 110 -14.92 -17.43 43.00
CA LEU A 110 -16.03 -16.72 43.65
C LEU A 110 -17.41 -17.10 43.09
N ALA A 111 -17.49 -17.72 41.90
CA ALA A 111 -18.74 -18.29 41.39
C ALA A 111 -19.15 -19.57 42.13
N LEU A 112 -18.16 -20.35 42.61
CA LEU A 112 -18.36 -21.68 43.21
C LEU A 112 -18.41 -21.64 44.74
N PHE A 113 -17.66 -20.75 45.38
CA PHE A 113 -17.62 -20.62 46.83
C PHE A 113 -18.51 -19.48 47.31
N ASN A 114 -19.69 -19.79 47.87
CA ASN A 114 -20.40 -18.84 48.73
C ASN A 114 -19.62 -18.70 50.05
N ARG A 115 -19.35 -17.46 50.48
CA ARG A 115 -18.36 -17.20 51.54
C ARG A 115 -18.95 -17.26 52.96
N GLU A 116 -19.40 -18.44 53.37
CA GLU A 116 -19.77 -18.73 54.77
C GLU A 116 -18.86 -19.79 55.41
N ARG A 117 -17.55 -19.50 55.44
CA ARG A 117 -16.62 -20.14 56.39
C ARG A 117 -16.01 -19.10 57.31
N ASN A 118 -16.33 -19.21 58.61
CA ASN A 118 -15.68 -18.46 59.68
C ASN A 118 -14.25 -18.97 59.88
N CYS A 119 -13.29 -18.42 59.12
CA CYS A 119 -11.88 -18.70 59.32
C CYS A 119 -11.33 -17.90 60.52
N THR A 120 -11.48 -18.46 61.72
CA THR A 120 -10.37 -18.41 62.68
C THR A 120 -9.31 -19.43 62.26
N ASP A 121 -8.04 -19.09 62.52
CA ASP A 121 -6.82 -19.89 62.38
C ASP A 121 -6.15 -20.06 60.99
N SER A 122 -4.81 -20.01 61.04
CA SER A 122 -3.81 -20.37 60.00
C SER A 122 -3.71 -19.54 58.71
N VAL A 123 -3.10 -18.36 58.85
CA VAL A 123 -1.89 -17.90 58.12
C VAL A 123 -1.58 -18.56 56.75
N CYS A 124 -1.55 -17.74 55.70
CA CYS A 124 -0.60 -17.89 54.59
C CYS A 124 -0.12 -16.48 54.17
N LEU A 125 1.17 -16.29 53.84
CA LEU A 125 1.77 -14.96 53.66
C LEU A 125 1.55 -14.41 52.24
N GLU A 126 1.29 -13.10 52.14
CA GLU A 126 1.49 -12.34 50.90
C GLU A 126 3.00 -12.12 50.63
N PRO A 127 3.51 -12.39 49.42
CA PRO A 127 4.80 -11.88 48.99
C PRO A 127 4.67 -10.40 48.58
N GLN A 128 5.08 -9.48 49.46
CA GLN A 128 5.06 -8.05 49.17
C GLN A 128 6.01 -7.69 48.00
N ILE A 129 5.45 -7.30 46.85
CA ILE A 129 6.23 -6.73 45.74
C ILE A 129 6.40 -5.23 45.99
N GLY A 130 7.65 -4.78 46.08
CA GLY A 130 7.99 -3.44 46.56
C GLY A 130 7.64 -2.30 45.60
N VAL A 131 7.12 -1.20 46.15
CA VAL A 131 6.94 0.08 45.45
C VAL A 131 8.28 0.83 45.40
N PRO A 132 8.81 1.19 44.22
CA PRO A 132 10.02 2.00 44.13
C PRO A 132 9.72 3.48 44.42
N ASN A 133 9.81 3.87 45.70
CA ASN A 133 9.79 5.27 46.11
C ASN A 133 11.02 6.00 45.56
N ASN A 134 10.82 6.94 44.63
CA ASN A 134 11.92 7.67 43.98
C ASN A 134 11.72 9.19 44.07
N PHE A 135 11.85 9.72 45.30
CA PHE A 135 11.98 11.15 45.58
C PHE A 135 13.05 11.35 46.65
N GLY A 136 14.20 11.90 46.25
CA GLY A 136 15.36 12.12 47.12
C GLY A 136 16.39 12.99 46.42
N VAL A 137 16.38 14.29 46.72
CA VAL A 137 17.30 15.26 46.12
C VAL A 137 18.70 15.12 46.73
N LEU A 138 19.72 15.02 45.90
CA LEU A 138 21.12 15.02 46.31
C LEU A 138 21.61 16.45 46.63
N VAL A 139 22.07 16.63 47.87
CA VAL A 139 22.96 17.73 48.29
C VAL A 139 24.15 17.10 49.05
N ASP A 140 25.29 17.77 49.03
CA ASP A 140 26.63 17.29 49.41
C ASP A 140 26.78 16.85 50.89
N GLY A 141 27.75 15.98 51.23
CA GLY A 141 27.82 15.37 52.58
C GLY A 141 28.95 14.39 52.95
N GLN A 142 30.07 14.34 52.23
CA GLN A 142 31.44 13.93 52.66
C GLN A 142 31.68 13.08 53.98
N ARG A 143 32.41 11.94 53.82
CA ARG A 143 33.42 11.25 54.72
C ARG A 143 33.17 9.89 55.46
N ASP A 144 34.23 9.04 55.35
CA ASP A 144 34.91 8.16 56.33
C ASP A 144 34.30 6.91 57.02
N ILE A 145 34.56 5.76 56.41
CA ILE A 145 35.28 4.57 56.94
C ILE A 145 35.28 4.33 58.48
N SER A 146 34.65 3.23 58.97
CA SER A 146 35.31 2.25 59.88
C SER A 146 34.52 0.96 60.24
N ARG A 147 35.14 -0.19 59.92
CA ARG A 147 35.35 -1.44 60.70
C ARG A 147 34.22 -2.18 61.48
N PHE A 148 34.02 -3.44 61.07
CA PHE A 148 33.72 -4.71 61.80
C PHE A 148 34.11 -4.81 63.31
N PRO A 149 33.59 -5.78 64.11
CA PRO A 149 33.11 -7.15 63.75
C PRO A 149 31.74 -7.58 64.38
N TRP A 150 31.17 -8.79 64.15
CA TRP A 150 31.55 -10.11 64.73
C TRP A 150 31.01 -11.34 63.95
N THR A 151 31.72 -12.47 64.16
CA THR A 151 31.48 -13.91 63.84
C THR A 151 30.11 -14.37 63.31
N GLN A 152 30.01 -15.10 62.18
CA GLN A 152 30.46 -16.48 61.85
C GLN A 152 29.67 -17.65 62.51
N SER A 153 28.94 -18.38 61.66
CA SER A 153 29.02 -19.85 61.53
C SER A 153 28.72 -20.22 60.06
N GLN A 154 29.23 -21.36 59.57
CA GLN A 154 29.24 -21.74 58.14
C GLN A 154 28.72 -23.19 57.93
N PRO A 155 28.27 -23.53 56.72
CA PRO A 155 28.50 -24.84 56.10
C PRO A 155 29.73 -24.81 55.15
N GLU A 156 30.37 -25.96 54.93
CA GLU A 156 31.64 -26.11 54.18
C GLU A 156 31.45 -26.59 52.71
N GLN A 157 32.58 -26.70 51.97
CA GLN A 157 32.70 -27.11 50.55
C GLN A 157 33.10 -28.61 50.40
N ILE A 158 33.78 -28.99 49.30
CA ILE A 158 34.26 -30.33 48.84
C ILE A 158 33.21 -31.04 47.94
N GLU A 159 33.46 -31.38 46.66
CA GLU A 159 34.65 -31.17 45.79
C GLU A 159 34.31 -30.95 44.28
N GLU A 160 34.75 -31.81 43.36
CA GLU A 160 34.99 -31.51 41.92
C GLU A 160 34.89 -32.79 41.01
N LEU A 161 35.19 -32.63 39.70
CA LEU A 161 35.70 -33.61 38.71
C LEU A 161 34.77 -34.53 37.87
N SER A 162 34.78 -34.25 36.56
CA SER A 162 35.24 -35.11 35.43
C SER A 162 34.67 -36.52 35.14
N ALA A 163 34.76 -36.94 33.87
CA ALA A 163 34.13 -38.15 33.31
C ALA A 163 35.11 -39.24 32.78
N ALA A 164 34.57 -40.45 32.59
CA ALA A 164 35.05 -41.53 31.72
C ALA A 164 33.81 -42.19 31.09
N ASP A 165 33.70 -42.56 29.80
CA ASP A 165 34.49 -43.54 29.03
C ASP A 165 34.38 -44.97 29.63
N SER A 166 33.88 -46.03 28.98
CA SER A 166 33.19 -46.24 27.66
C SER A 166 32.55 -47.68 27.68
N ARG A 167 32.44 -48.59 26.68
CA ARG A 167 32.93 -48.76 25.29
C ARG A 167 32.19 -49.93 24.56
N THR A 168 32.00 -49.82 23.23
CA THR A 168 31.72 -50.91 22.22
C THR A 168 30.47 -51.83 22.27
N GLY A 169 29.76 -51.92 21.14
CA GLY A 169 28.84 -53.02 20.78
C GLY A 169 28.08 -52.72 19.47
N ALA A 170 28.03 -53.66 18.51
CA ALA A 170 27.34 -53.50 17.22
C ALA A 170 26.06 -54.33 17.14
N PHE A 171 25.08 -53.97 16.29
CA PHE A 171 24.26 -54.91 15.49
C PHE A 171 23.40 -54.21 14.41
N HIS A 172 22.68 -54.99 13.60
CA HIS A 172 22.10 -54.64 12.30
C HIS A 172 20.66 -54.08 12.31
N SER A 173 20.37 -53.21 11.34
CA SER A 173 19.12 -53.05 10.55
C SER A 173 17.73 -52.95 11.22
N PRO A 174 16.94 -51.90 10.91
CA PRO A 174 15.48 -51.92 11.10
C PRO A 174 14.77 -52.69 9.95
N PRO A 175 13.73 -53.49 10.22
CA PRO A 175 12.89 -54.12 9.20
C PRO A 175 11.79 -53.19 8.64
N LYS A 176 11.19 -53.61 7.53
CA LYS A 176 10.17 -52.88 6.75
C LYS A 176 8.90 -52.58 7.55
N VAL A 177 8.36 -51.37 7.41
CA VAL A 177 6.94 -51.09 7.70
C VAL A 177 6.10 -51.48 6.48
N SER A 178 5.09 -52.33 6.68
CA SER A 178 4.12 -52.74 5.65
C SER A 178 2.93 -51.78 5.62
N THR A 179 2.53 -51.34 4.43
CA THR A 179 1.28 -50.57 4.20
C THR A 179 0.04 -51.36 4.61
N SER A 180 -0.80 -50.82 5.49
CA SER A 180 -2.00 -51.48 6.00
C SER A 180 -3.26 -51.17 5.17
N ALA A 181 -4.12 -52.18 5.05
CA ALA A 181 -5.26 -52.34 4.12
C ALA A 181 -6.33 -51.23 4.00
N LEU A 182 -6.27 -50.14 4.79
CA LEU A 182 -7.32 -49.12 4.81
C LEU A 182 -7.29 -48.22 3.55
N THR A 183 -6.10 -47.90 3.03
CA THR A 183 -5.94 -47.10 1.80
C THR A 183 -6.48 -47.80 0.55
N THR A 184 -6.56 -49.14 0.56
CA THR A 184 -7.19 -49.94 -0.50
C THR A 184 -8.71 -50.03 -0.38
N MET A 185 -9.29 -49.77 0.79
CA MET A 185 -10.73 -49.98 1.05
C MET A 185 -11.61 -48.76 0.74
N ILE A 186 -11.00 -47.58 0.53
CA ILE A 186 -11.67 -46.30 0.24
C ILE A 186 -11.78 -46.05 -1.28
N ARG A 187 -11.21 -46.93 -2.13
CA ARG A 187 -11.11 -46.70 -3.57
C ARG A 187 -12.23 -47.31 -4.41
N ASP A 188 -12.96 -48.27 -3.84
CA ASP A 188 -14.03 -49.01 -4.52
C ASP A 188 -15.37 -48.79 -3.81
N PHE A 189 -16.12 -47.75 -4.21
CA PHE A 189 -17.60 -47.77 -4.15
C PHE A 189 -18.20 -46.62 -4.98
N ALA A 190 -18.93 -46.98 -6.03
CA ALA A 190 -19.86 -46.11 -6.74
C ALA A 190 -21.15 -46.92 -7.00
N PRO A 191 -22.35 -46.39 -6.73
CA PRO A 191 -23.60 -47.12 -6.94
C PRO A 191 -24.16 -46.89 -8.35
N ASP A 192 -24.36 -47.98 -9.11
CA ASP A 192 -25.19 -47.97 -10.31
C ASP A 192 -26.67 -47.70 -9.97
N ARG A 193 -27.41 -47.12 -10.93
CA ARG A 193 -28.87 -46.93 -10.84
C ARG A 193 -29.59 -47.94 -11.73
N SER A 194 -30.55 -48.65 -11.14
CA SER A 194 -31.57 -49.42 -11.87
C SER A 194 -32.77 -48.56 -12.28
N ASN A 195 -33.67 -49.14 -13.06
CA ASN A 195 -34.71 -48.46 -13.83
C ASN A 195 -36.06 -48.28 -13.09
N ASP A 196 -37.06 -47.74 -13.81
CA ASP A 196 -38.50 -47.63 -13.52
C ASP A 196 -38.91 -46.40 -12.67
N GLY A 197 -39.93 -45.60 -13.04
CA GLY A 197 -40.68 -45.51 -14.30
C GLY A 197 -41.96 -44.63 -14.22
N LEU A 198 -42.26 -43.88 -15.30
CA LEU A 198 -43.48 -43.05 -15.53
C LEU A 198 -43.63 -41.81 -14.59
N SER A 199 -44.31 -40.71 -14.91
CA SER A 199 -45.32 -40.42 -15.97
C SER A 199 -45.24 -38.97 -16.53
N GLU A 200 -45.83 -38.78 -17.72
CA GLU A 200 -46.50 -37.57 -18.25
C GLU A 200 -45.72 -36.25 -18.57
N GLU A 201 -45.70 -35.96 -19.87
CA GLU A 201 -45.52 -34.67 -20.60
C GLU A 201 -46.79 -33.76 -20.46
N PRO A 202 -46.94 -32.53 -21.05
CA PRO A 202 -46.37 -32.06 -22.34
C PRO A 202 -46.01 -30.55 -22.56
N ILE A 203 -45.20 -30.29 -23.61
CA ILE A 203 -45.27 -29.14 -24.59
C ILE A 203 -44.98 -27.69 -24.06
N GLN A 204 -44.32 -26.74 -24.76
CA GLN A 204 -43.98 -26.56 -26.19
C GLN A 204 -42.59 -25.93 -26.49
N GLU A 205 -42.13 -26.18 -27.73
CA GLU A 205 -41.10 -25.61 -28.66
C GLU A 205 -40.49 -24.19 -28.39
N ASP A 206 -39.28 -23.82 -28.85
CA ASP A 206 -38.83 -23.83 -30.27
C ASP A 206 -37.29 -24.03 -30.54
N PHE A 207 -36.98 -24.34 -31.81
CA PHE A 207 -35.73 -24.91 -32.42
C PHE A 207 -34.53 -23.93 -32.68
N PRO A 208 -33.38 -24.30 -33.34
CA PRO A 208 -32.85 -25.62 -33.81
C PRO A 208 -31.35 -25.96 -33.48
N HIS A 209 -30.93 -27.21 -33.78
CA HIS A 209 -29.52 -27.70 -33.86
C HIS A 209 -28.89 -27.53 -35.28
N PRO A 210 -27.58 -27.85 -35.49
CA PRO A 210 -27.22 -29.22 -35.92
C PRO A 210 -25.94 -29.82 -35.26
N ASP A 211 -25.80 -31.15 -35.35
CA ASP A 211 -24.66 -31.93 -34.83
C ASP A 211 -23.39 -31.86 -35.71
N PRO A 212 -22.31 -32.60 -35.34
CA PRO A 212 -22.12 -33.85 -36.07
C PRO A 212 -21.65 -35.05 -35.22
N ALA A 213 -22.16 -36.24 -35.56
CA ALA A 213 -21.56 -37.52 -35.18
C ALA A 213 -20.58 -38.01 -36.27
N LEU A 214 -19.51 -38.70 -35.88
CA LEU A 214 -18.65 -39.45 -36.81
C LEU A 214 -17.99 -40.65 -36.11
N THR A 215 -17.92 -41.78 -36.80
CA THR A 215 -17.20 -42.99 -36.36
C THR A 215 -16.15 -43.40 -37.40
N LEU A 216 -15.21 -44.26 -36.98
CA LEU A 216 -14.28 -45.02 -37.83
C LEU A 216 -13.21 -44.23 -38.62
N SER A 217 -12.02 -44.08 -38.02
CA SER A 217 -10.87 -45.00 -38.28
C SER A 217 -9.46 -44.38 -38.48
N ARG A 218 -8.47 -45.01 -37.82
CA ARG A 218 -7.11 -45.33 -38.33
C ARG A 218 -6.14 -44.18 -38.71
N GLY A 219 -5.35 -43.68 -37.75
CA GLY A 219 -4.17 -42.83 -38.05
C GLY A 219 -3.26 -42.44 -36.87
N SER A 220 -2.25 -43.27 -36.57
CA SER A 220 -0.97 -42.95 -35.88
C SER A 220 -0.88 -41.78 -34.86
N ASN A 221 -1.01 -42.14 -33.58
CA ASN A 221 -0.29 -41.64 -32.38
C ASN A 221 0.37 -40.24 -32.38
N VAL A 222 -0.13 -39.35 -31.51
CA VAL A 222 0.63 -38.25 -30.90
C VAL A 222 0.80 -38.52 -29.39
N PRO A 223 2.01 -38.43 -28.82
CA PRO A 223 2.20 -38.51 -27.37
C PRO A 223 2.38 -37.11 -26.75
N ALA A 224 1.58 -36.82 -25.72
CA ALA A 224 1.90 -35.79 -24.73
C ALA A 224 2.36 -36.48 -23.44
N THR A 225 3.56 -36.17 -22.95
CA THR A 225 4.06 -36.63 -21.65
C THR A 225 4.95 -35.59 -20.99
N GLU A 226 4.45 -34.98 -19.93
CA GLU A 226 5.25 -34.34 -18.90
C GLU A 226 5.63 -35.41 -17.85
N ARG A 227 6.93 -35.62 -17.58
CA ARG A 227 7.40 -36.43 -16.45
C ARG A 227 8.88 -36.24 -16.14
N THR A 228 9.19 -36.20 -14.84
CA THR A 228 10.54 -36.07 -14.28
C THR A 228 11.23 -37.42 -14.07
N ALA A 229 12.53 -37.48 -14.42
CA ALA A 229 13.53 -38.44 -13.91
C ALA A 229 14.91 -37.75 -14.03
N LEU A 230 15.86 -37.75 -13.08
CA LEU A 230 16.45 -38.82 -12.25
C LEU A 230 17.28 -39.88 -13.00
N LEU A 231 18.53 -39.48 -13.29
CA LEU A 231 19.80 -40.25 -13.27
C LEU A 231 20.04 -41.47 -14.20
N ASN A 232 21.21 -41.38 -14.87
CA ASN A 232 22.15 -42.46 -15.23
C ASN A 232 21.82 -43.43 -16.39
N PRO A 233 22.82 -44.19 -16.95
CA PRO A 233 24.29 -44.03 -16.88
C PRO A 233 25.07 -44.24 -18.22
N SER A 234 26.28 -43.67 -18.37
CA SER A 234 27.52 -44.28 -18.96
C SER A 234 28.62 -43.21 -19.20
N ARG A 235 29.78 -43.29 -18.52
CA ARG A 235 31.09 -43.85 -18.98
C ARG A 235 31.67 -43.20 -20.27
N THR A 236 32.85 -42.58 -20.28
CA THR A 236 33.91 -42.30 -19.26
C THR A 236 34.52 -40.89 -19.52
N LYS A 237 35.54 -40.30 -18.86
CA LYS A 237 36.65 -40.64 -17.93
C LYS A 237 37.04 -39.30 -17.21
N SER A 238 37.90 -39.15 -16.21
CA SER A 238 38.80 -39.99 -15.39
C SER A 238 39.00 -39.35 -13.99
N TRP A 239 39.98 -39.79 -13.21
CA TRP A 239 40.58 -39.03 -12.09
C TRP A 239 41.62 -38.01 -12.60
N ASP A 240 42.11 -37.03 -11.82
CA ASP A 240 41.98 -36.76 -10.37
C ASP A 240 40.74 -35.86 -10.03
N GLY A 241 40.44 -35.40 -8.80
CA GLY A 241 41.26 -35.43 -7.59
C GLY A 241 40.64 -34.88 -6.28
N ARG A 242 41.40 -34.04 -5.58
CA ARG A 242 41.28 -33.75 -4.13
C ARG A 242 40.20 -32.75 -3.70
N THR A 243 39.25 -33.27 -2.91
CA THR A 243 38.64 -32.69 -1.68
C THR A 243 38.55 -31.16 -1.49
N ALA A 244 37.32 -30.64 -1.50
CA ALA A 244 36.83 -29.55 -0.66
C ALA A 244 35.32 -29.80 -0.37
N PRO A 245 34.74 -29.35 0.75
CA PRO A 245 33.37 -29.70 1.13
C PRO A 245 32.30 -28.93 0.36
N ILE A 246 31.08 -29.48 0.37
CA ILE A 246 29.86 -28.76 0.02
C ILE A 246 29.48 -27.86 1.20
N ASP A 247 29.13 -26.61 0.92
CA ASP A 247 28.51 -25.69 1.88
C ASP A 247 27.29 -25.04 1.23
N VAL A 248 26.22 -24.83 2.00
CA VAL A 248 24.90 -24.40 1.52
C VAL A 248 24.28 -23.43 2.51
N GLU A 249 24.70 -22.17 2.45
CA GLU A 249 23.85 -21.06 2.88
C GLU A 249 24.19 -19.74 2.17
N GLY A 250 23.26 -18.80 2.20
CA GLY A 250 23.30 -17.60 1.35
C GLY A 250 24.13 -16.46 1.93
N GLN A 251 24.97 -15.84 1.10
CA GLN A 251 25.49 -14.49 1.35
C GLN A 251 25.24 -13.56 0.17
N ILE A 252 24.56 -12.45 0.44
CA ILE A 252 24.38 -11.35 -0.52
C ILE A 252 25.72 -10.60 -0.62
N THR A 253 26.59 -11.04 -1.53
CA THR A 253 27.90 -10.41 -1.73
C THR A 253 27.73 -9.00 -2.31
N ARG A 254 28.08 -7.96 -1.53
CA ARG A 254 28.11 -6.57 -2.00
C ARG A 254 29.00 -6.43 -3.24
N TYR A 255 28.37 -6.19 -4.39
CA TYR A 255 29.05 -6.04 -5.68
C TYR A 255 29.99 -4.82 -5.69
N LYS A 256 31.25 -5.03 -6.10
CA LYS A 256 32.18 -3.95 -6.48
C LYS A 256 32.26 -3.84 -8.01
N PRO A 257 32.12 -2.65 -8.61
CA PRO A 257 32.05 -2.52 -10.07
C PRO A 257 33.40 -2.73 -10.79
N LEU A 258 34.52 -2.54 -10.12
CA LEU A 258 35.87 -2.51 -10.72
C LEU A 258 36.31 -3.84 -11.33
N ASP A 259 36.01 -4.98 -10.70
CA ASP A 259 36.46 -6.29 -11.21
C ASP A 259 35.72 -6.71 -12.49
N LYS A 260 34.52 -6.17 -12.72
CA LYS A 260 33.76 -6.38 -13.96
C LYS A 260 34.47 -5.72 -15.15
N LEU A 261 35.08 -4.55 -14.96
CA LEU A 261 35.93 -3.88 -15.96
C LEU A 261 37.18 -4.72 -16.30
N ARG A 262 37.92 -5.21 -15.28
CA ARG A 262 39.05 -6.13 -15.51
C ARG A 262 38.64 -7.40 -16.25
N ALA A 263 37.53 -8.02 -15.86
CA ALA A 263 37.01 -9.23 -16.51
C ALA A 263 36.57 -8.99 -17.97
N ILE A 264 36.05 -7.81 -18.29
CA ILE A 264 35.69 -7.42 -19.66
C ILE A 264 36.95 -7.22 -20.50
N CYS A 265 37.96 -6.49 -20.02
CA CYS A 265 39.24 -6.30 -20.73
C CYS A 265 39.96 -7.64 -20.99
N ALA A 266 40.01 -8.54 -19.99
CA ALA A 266 40.61 -9.88 -20.15
C ALA A 266 39.88 -10.74 -21.19
N ARG A 267 38.54 -10.69 -21.23
CA ARG A 267 37.72 -11.38 -22.25
C ARG A 267 37.85 -10.75 -23.63
N GLY A 268 38.15 -9.46 -23.73
CA GLY A 268 38.49 -8.78 -24.98
C GLY A 268 39.77 -9.33 -25.61
N GLY A 269 40.86 -9.40 -24.84
CA GLY A 269 42.17 -9.89 -25.31
C GLY A 269 42.10 -11.31 -25.90
N SER A 270 41.42 -12.22 -25.21
CA SER A 270 41.28 -13.63 -25.65
C SER A 270 40.47 -13.77 -26.96
N ARG A 271 39.50 -12.89 -27.22
CA ARG A 271 38.77 -12.86 -28.50
C ARG A 271 39.61 -12.28 -29.62
N CYS A 272 40.36 -11.21 -29.34
CA CYS A 272 41.23 -10.56 -30.32
C CYS A 272 42.28 -11.54 -30.89
N PHE A 273 42.91 -12.34 -30.02
CA PHE A 273 43.86 -13.39 -30.41
C PHE A 273 43.24 -14.47 -31.33
N HIS A 274 41.95 -14.77 -31.18
CA HIS A 274 41.25 -15.72 -32.05
C HIS A 274 40.82 -15.10 -33.39
N CYS A 275 40.49 -13.80 -33.42
CA CYS A 275 40.22 -13.08 -34.65
C CYS A 275 41.47 -12.91 -35.53
N LEU A 276 42.65 -12.79 -34.92
CA LEU A 276 43.94 -12.59 -35.60
C LEU A 276 44.55 -13.87 -36.21
N ASN A 277 43.91 -15.04 -36.10
CA ASN A 277 44.48 -16.31 -36.53
C ASN A 277 43.73 -16.93 -37.74
N PRO A 278 44.13 -16.63 -38.99
CA PRO A 278 43.31 -16.87 -40.19
C PRO A 278 43.16 -18.36 -40.57
N GLN A 279 43.97 -19.27 -40.03
CA GLN A 279 43.84 -20.71 -40.31
C GLN A 279 42.71 -21.40 -39.52
N ALA A 280 42.17 -20.76 -38.47
CA ALA A 280 41.04 -21.29 -37.68
C ALA A 280 39.65 -20.90 -38.25
N TRP A 281 39.61 -20.27 -39.43
CA TRP A 281 38.41 -19.66 -39.99
C TRP A 281 37.57 -20.65 -40.80
N ASP A 282 36.61 -21.32 -40.15
CA ASP A 282 35.60 -22.14 -40.85
C ASP A 282 34.73 -21.25 -41.76
N ARG A 283 35.04 -21.30 -43.06
CA ARG A 283 34.41 -20.54 -44.14
C ARG A 283 32.88 -20.72 -44.19
N ARG A 284 32.34 -21.87 -43.75
CA ARG A 284 30.87 -22.09 -43.69
C ARG A 284 30.24 -21.35 -42.52
N VAL A 285 30.90 -21.32 -41.36
CA VAL A 285 30.43 -20.58 -40.19
C VAL A 285 30.50 -19.07 -40.45
N ILE A 286 31.57 -18.60 -41.09
CA ILE A 286 31.72 -17.19 -41.50
C ILE A 286 30.65 -16.81 -42.53
N TRP A 287 30.40 -17.62 -43.56
CA TRP A 287 29.31 -17.35 -44.52
C TRP A 287 27.94 -17.29 -43.83
N ARG A 288 27.63 -18.26 -42.96
CA ARG A 288 26.32 -18.35 -42.30
C ARG A 288 26.09 -17.25 -41.26
N LYS A 289 27.10 -16.87 -40.47
CA LYS A 289 26.97 -15.83 -39.42
C LYS A 289 27.30 -14.41 -39.88
N GLY A 290 28.18 -14.27 -40.88
CA GLY A 290 28.69 -12.98 -41.35
C GLY A 290 28.04 -12.46 -42.65
N ILE A 291 27.34 -13.30 -43.41
CA ILE A 291 26.62 -12.88 -44.63
C ILE A 291 25.14 -13.26 -44.55
N VAL A 292 24.81 -14.56 -44.40
CA VAL A 292 23.42 -15.01 -44.42
C VAL A 292 22.61 -14.40 -43.26
N TYR A 293 23.15 -14.37 -42.04
CA TYR A 293 22.46 -13.82 -40.88
C TYR A 293 22.20 -12.30 -40.98
N PRO A 294 23.18 -11.43 -41.34
CA PRO A 294 22.89 -10.04 -41.69
C PRO A 294 21.83 -9.86 -42.79
N VAL A 295 21.87 -10.67 -43.85
CA VAL A 295 20.89 -10.61 -44.95
C VAL A 295 19.48 -10.94 -44.45
N THR A 296 19.32 -11.90 -43.53
CA THR A 296 17.99 -12.18 -42.92
C THR A 296 17.46 -11.05 -42.02
N LEU A 297 18.30 -10.09 -41.61
CA LEU A 297 17.89 -8.93 -40.80
C LEU A 297 17.54 -7.71 -41.67
N LEU A 298 17.85 -7.71 -42.97
CA LEU A 298 17.60 -6.58 -43.87
C LEU A 298 16.13 -6.11 -43.91
N PRO A 299 15.09 -6.96 -43.86
CA PRO A 299 13.70 -6.49 -43.83
C PRO A 299 13.37 -5.68 -42.56
N ALA A 300 13.88 -6.09 -41.40
CA ALA A 300 13.71 -5.36 -40.14
C ALA A 300 14.50 -4.04 -40.17
N VAL A 301 15.75 -4.08 -40.66
CA VAL A 301 16.60 -2.88 -40.83
C VAL A 301 15.95 -1.89 -41.79
N PHE A 302 15.35 -2.35 -42.90
CA PHE A 302 14.63 -1.50 -43.84
C PHE A 302 13.37 -0.87 -43.21
N LEU A 303 12.60 -1.60 -42.41
CA LEU A 303 11.45 -1.02 -41.70
C LEU A 303 11.90 0.01 -40.65
N GLY A 304 12.89 -0.30 -39.82
CA GLY A 304 13.43 0.65 -38.84
C GLY A 304 14.02 1.90 -39.51
N LEU A 305 14.68 1.72 -40.65
CA LEU A 305 15.22 2.80 -41.46
C LEU A 305 14.12 3.68 -42.05
N LEU A 306 13.01 3.08 -42.50
CA LEU A 306 11.83 3.80 -42.98
C LEU A 306 11.13 4.58 -41.85
N LEU A 307 11.04 4.03 -40.65
CA LEU A 307 10.55 4.74 -39.46
C LEU A 307 11.45 5.93 -39.13
N ASN A 308 12.78 5.72 -39.02
CA ASN A 308 13.75 6.78 -38.76
C ASN A 308 13.68 7.93 -39.80
N ILE A 309 13.35 7.64 -41.07
CA ILE A 309 13.09 8.68 -42.09
C ILE A 309 11.80 9.46 -41.77
N LEU A 310 10.69 8.78 -41.47
CA LEU A 310 9.41 9.43 -41.16
C LEU A 310 9.50 10.28 -39.89
N ASP A 311 10.22 9.80 -38.88
CA ASP A 311 10.53 10.50 -37.64
C ASP A 311 11.37 11.78 -37.90
N ALA A 312 12.47 11.66 -38.66
CA ALA A 312 13.29 12.81 -39.06
C ALA A 312 12.49 13.86 -39.86
N LEU A 313 11.64 13.42 -40.79
CA LEU A 313 10.84 14.30 -41.64
C LEU A 313 9.67 14.97 -40.91
N SER A 314 9.17 14.36 -39.84
CA SER A 314 8.07 14.90 -39.06
C SER A 314 8.56 15.84 -37.96
N TYR A 315 9.36 15.33 -37.00
CA TYR A 315 9.81 16.13 -35.86
C TYR A 315 11.26 16.63 -35.94
N GLY A 316 12.15 15.92 -36.64
CA GLY A 316 13.50 16.43 -36.93
C GLY A 316 13.48 17.78 -37.68
N MET A 317 12.51 18.02 -38.57
CA MET A 317 12.37 19.32 -39.24
C MET A 317 11.79 20.42 -38.36
N ILE A 318 10.82 20.12 -37.51
CA ILE A 318 10.24 21.12 -36.59
C ILE A 318 11.05 21.27 -35.29
N LEU A 319 12.27 20.73 -35.20
CA LEU A 319 13.16 20.93 -34.06
C LEU A 319 13.42 22.41 -33.76
N PHE A 320 13.55 23.22 -34.81
CA PHE A 320 13.64 24.67 -34.74
C PHE A 320 12.29 25.34 -35.08
N PRO A 321 11.99 26.54 -34.53
CA PRO A 321 10.73 27.24 -34.80
C PRO A 321 10.71 27.89 -36.19
N LEU A 322 10.47 27.07 -37.23
CA LEU A 322 10.52 27.45 -38.65
C LEU A 322 9.63 28.63 -39.07
N GLY A 323 8.62 28.98 -38.27
CA GLY A 323 7.78 30.17 -38.51
C GLY A 323 8.54 31.50 -38.34
N GLU A 324 9.62 31.53 -37.56
CA GLU A 324 10.48 32.71 -37.42
C GLU A 324 11.59 32.69 -38.49
N PRO A 325 11.74 33.74 -39.32
CA PRO A 325 12.65 33.73 -40.48
C PRO A 325 14.11 33.42 -40.14
N LEU A 326 14.57 33.80 -38.93
CA LEU A 326 15.92 33.50 -38.43
C LEU A 326 16.22 32.00 -38.31
N PHE A 327 15.19 31.15 -38.18
CA PHE A 327 15.31 29.69 -38.07
C PHE A 327 14.81 28.93 -39.31
N ALA A 328 14.21 29.60 -40.29
CA ALA A 328 13.52 28.97 -41.42
C ALA A 328 14.43 28.07 -42.29
N HIS A 329 15.73 28.37 -42.36
CA HIS A 329 16.71 27.60 -43.14
C HIS A 329 17.31 26.39 -42.39
N LEU A 330 16.98 26.16 -41.12
CA LEU A 330 17.63 25.17 -40.25
C LEU A 330 16.92 23.80 -40.17
N ALA A 331 15.85 23.57 -40.95
CA ALA A 331 15.24 22.24 -41.04
C ALA A 331 16.21 21.12 -41.49
N PRO A 332 17.16 21.35 -42.44
CA PRO A 332 18.28 20.44 -42.73
C PRO A 332 19.15 20.10 -41.53
N ASP A 333 19.46 21.11 -40.70
CA ASP A 333 20.30 20.95 -39.51
C ASP A 333 19.56 20.19 -38.41
N GLY A 334 18.26 20.45 -38.21
CA GLY A 334 17.41 19.70 -37.28
C GLY A 334 17.32 18.21 -37.62
N ILE A 335 17.14 17.87 -38.90
CA ILE A 335 17.22 16.49 -39.38
C ILE A 335 18.60 15.86 -39.12
N SER A 336 19.66 16.63 -39.30
CA SER A 336 21.04 16.14 -39.10
C SER A 336 21.32 15.90 -37.62
N MET A 337 20.90 16.80 -36.72
CA MET A 337 20.94 16.59 -35.27
C MET A 337 20.12 15.36 -34.86
N PHE A 338 18.89 15.21 -35.35
CA PHE A 338 18.05 14.04 -35.11
C PHE A 338 18.77 12.73 -35.48
N TYR A 339 19.33 12.62 -36.70
CA TYR A 339 20.04 11.42 -37.11
C TYR A 339 21.26 11.14 -36.22
N VAL A 340 22.03 12.15 -35.81
CA VAL A 340 23.16 11.97 -34.87
C VAL A 340 22.68 11.42 -33.52
N SER A 341 21.58 11.95 -32.97
CA SER A 341 21.02 11.47 -31.69
C SER A 341 20.55 10.01 -31.80
N THR A 342 19.79 9.70 -32.85
CA THR A 342 19.27 8.35 -33.18
C THR A 342 20.40 7.34 -33.43
N ILE A 343 21.49 7.72 -34.10
CA ILE A 343 22.67 6.86 -34.31
C ILE A 343 23.39 6.59 -32.99
N VAL A 344 23.62 7.62 -32.16
CA VAL A 344 24.24 7.46 -30.82
C VAL A 344 23.38 6.54 -29.95
N ALA A 345 22.07 6.77 -29.91
CA ALA A 345 21.12 5.98 -29.13
C ALA A 345 21.12 4.51 -29.55
N GLN A 346 20.98 4.27 -30.85
CA GLN A 346 20.95 2.92 -31.38
C GLN A 346 22.27 2.18 -31.11
N LEU A 347 23.42 2.86 -31.20
CA LEU A 347 24.71 2.26 -30.84
C LEU A 347 24.81 1.93 -29.34
N VAL A 348 24.44 2.84 -28.44
CA VAL A 348 24.50 2.61 -26.98
C VAL A 348 23.59 1.46 -26.54
N TYR A 349 22.34 1.42 -27.02
CA TYR A 349 21.41 0.33 -26.69
C TYR A 349 21.88 -1.00 -27.31
N SER A 350 22.27 -1.02 -28.59
CA SER A 350 22.68 -2.24 -29.29
C SER A 350 24.01 -2.81 -28.79
N CYS A 351 24.94 -1.96 -28.32
CA CYS A 351 26.20 -2.43 -27.71
C CYS A 351 26.00 -3.06 -26.32
N GLY A 352 24.77 -3.04 -25.79
CA GLY A 352 24.38 -3.75 -24.58
C GLY A 352 24.15 -2.89 -23.35
N GLY A 353 24.00 -1.57 -23.50
CA GLY A 353 23.44 -0.73 -22.44
C GLY A 353 22.08 -1.29 -22.02
N SER A 354 21.14 -1.32 -22.97
CA SER A 354 19.80 -1.87 -22.77
C SER A 354 19.78 -3.41 -22.62
N VAL A 355 18.80 -3.91 -21.87
CA VAL A 355 18.33 -5.30 -21.87
C VAL A 355 17.77 -5.67 -23.25
N PHE A 356 16.98 -4.78 -23.86
CA PHE A 356 16.25 -5.04 -25.11
C PHE A 356 17.19 -5.21 -26.30
N LYS A 357 17.19 -6.42 -26.88
CA LYS A 357 18.10 -6.81 -27.97
C LYS A 357 17.81 -6.08 -29.28
N GLY A 358 16.54 -5.69 -29.49
CA GLY A 358 16.05 -4.90 -30.63
C GLY A 358 15.38 -3.59 -30.20
N GLY A 359 15.77 -3.00 -29.06
CA GLY A 359 15.27 -1.68 -28.67
C GLY A 359 15.72 -0.61 -29.68
N VAL A 360 14.80 0.23 -30.12
CA VAL A 360 15.04 1.32 -31.07
C VAL A 360 15.20 2.64 -30.32
N GLY A 361 16.33 3.30 -30.56
CA GLY A 361 16.66 4.58 -29.95
C GLY A 361 16.45 5.76 -30.90
N SER A 362 15.67 6.74 -30.48
CA SER A 362 15.34 7.96 -31.26
C SER A 362 15.05 9.13 -30.31
N GLU A 363 14.98 10.35 -30.85
CA GLU A 363 14.33 11.46 -30.15
C GLU A 363 12.80 11.20 -30.00
N MET A 364 12.12 11.97 -29.14
CA MET A 364 10.68 11.87 -28.88
C MET A 364 10.02 13.23 -29.10
N ILE A 365 9.03 13.29 -29.99
CA ILE A 365 8.39 14.53 -30.43
C ILE A 365 7.90 15.46 -29.30
N GLU A 366 7.58 14.90 -28.15
CA GLU A 366 7.21 15.60 -26.91
C GLU A 366 8.29 16.56 -26.37
N VAL A 367 9.55 16.47 -26.82
CA VAL A 367 10.62 17.41 -26.42
C VAL A 367 10.66 18.70 -27.27
N VAL A 368 10.11 18.68 -28.49
CA VAL A 368 10.13 19.82 -29.43
C VAL A 368 9.54 21.13 -28.85
N PRO A 369 8.43 21.13 -28.08
CA PRO A 369 7.90 22.35 -27.47
C PRO A 369 8.90 23.05 -26.53
N PHE A 370 9.74 22.28 -25.83
CA PHE A 370 10.77 22.83 -24.94
C PHE A 370 11.94 23.43 -25.74
N PHE A 371 12.33 22.81 -26.86
CA PHE A 371 13.31 23.37 -27.79
C PHE A 371 12.84 24.68 -28.41
N HIS A 372 11.58 24.76 -28.86
CA HIS A 372 10.94 26.01 -29.32
C HIS A 372 10.94 27.06 -28.22
N LYS A 373 10.53 26.70 -26.99
CA LYS A 373 10.52 27.60 -25.84
C LYS A 373 11.91 28.19 -25.57
N MET A 374 12.95 27.37 -25.57
CA MET A 374 14.33 27.82 -25.35
C MET A 374 14.81 28.75 -26.49
N ALA A 375 14.54 28.41 -27.75
CA ALA A 375 14.86 29.27 -28.89
C ALA A 375 14.16 30.64 -28.81
N PHE A 376 12.86 30.68 -28.49
CA PHE A 376 12.11 31.94 -28.33
C PHE A 376 12.58 32.77 -27.12
N MET A 377 12.99 32.13 -26.02
CA MET A 377 13.57 32.84 -24.87
C MET A 377 14.91 33.49 -25.23
N ILE A 378 15.79 32.77 -25.91
CA ILE A 378 17.09 33.29 -26.39
C ILE A 378 16.86 34.43 -27.39
N LEU A 379 15.98 34.24 -28.39
CA LEU A 379 15.63 35.26 -29.38
C LEU A 379 15.08 36.54 -28.72
N LYS A 380 14.21 36.40 -27.72
CA LYS A 380 13.64 37.54 -26.96
C LYS A 380 14.69 38.27 -26.12
N LYS A 381 15.70 37.56 -25.61
CA LYS A 381 16.74 38.13 -24.73
C LYS A 381 17.91 38.76 -25.49
N VAL A 382 18.33 38.16 -26.60
CA VAL A 382 19.47 38.58 -27.43
C VAL A 382 19.05 39.58 -28.52
N GLY A 383 17.79 39.49 -28.98
CA GLY A 383 17.23 40.34 -30.02
C GLY A 383 17.59 39.89 -31.44
N LYS A 384 16.73 40.22 -32.41
CA LYS A 384 16.85 39.78 -33.82
C LYS A 384 18.08 40.34 -34.56
N GLN A 385 18.84 41.26 -33.97
CA GLN A 385 19.98 41.93 -34.60
C GLN A 385 21.28 41.10 -34.56
N ASN A 386 21.40 40.15 -33.63
CA ASN A 386 22.62 39.35 -33.42
C ASN A 386 22.38 37.88 -33.80
N GLU A 387 22.05 37.63 -35.07
CA GLU A 387 21.62 36.32 -35.58
C GLU A 387 22.55 35.17 -35.18
N LYS A 388 23.86 35.34 -35.40
CA LYS A 388 24.89 34.34 -35.03
C LYS A 388 24.88 34.00 -33.53
N ALA A 389 24.69 35.00 -32.67
CA ALA A 389 24.63 34.79 -31.23
C ALA A 389 23.36 34.06 -30.80
N VAL A 390 22.21 34.34 -31.44
CA VAL A 390 20.96 33.59 -31.22
C VAL A 390 21.14 32.12 -31.60
N LEU A 391 21.69 31.84 -32.79
CA LEU A 391 21.86 30.47 -33.28
C LEU A 391 22.87 29.67 -32.44
N ALA A 392 24.06 30.22 -32.19
CA ALA A 392 25.08 29.55 -31.37
C ALA A 392 24.58 29.29 -29.94
N THR A 393 23.86 30.23 -29.33
CA THR A 393 23.30 30.04 -27.98
C THR A 393 22.16 29.02 -27.98
N THR A 394 21.34 28.95 -29.04
CA THR A 394 20.23 27.97 -29.15
C THR A 394 20.74 26.54 -29.30
N ILE A 395 21.67 26.32 -30.24
CA ILE A 395 22.24 24.99 -30.52
C ILE A 395 23.12 24.50 -29.36
N LEU A 396 23.81 25.40 -28.65
CA LEU A 396 24.48 25.06 -27.39
C LEU A 396 23.49 24.75 -26.27
N SER A 397 22.37 25.50 -26.15
CA SER A 397 21.31 25.22 -25.17
C SER A 397 20.72 23.81 -25.37
N TYR A 398 20.46 23.41 -26.63
CA TYR A 398 19.94 22.08 -26.94
C TYR A 398 20.92 20.97 -26.49
N ALA A 399 22.20 21.07 -26.87
CA ALA A 399 23.21 20.07 -26.48
C ALA A 399 23.47 20.04 -24.96
N ILE A 400 23.54 21.19 -24.28
CA ILE A 400 23.66 21.26 -22.82
C ILE A 400 22.45 20.62 -22.14
N SER A 401 21.24 20.81 -22.67
CA SER A 401 20.05 20.14 -22.13
C SER A 401 20.16 18.61 -22.26
N SER A 402 20.72 18.09 -23.35
CA SER A 402 20.96 16.64 -23.54
C SER A 402 22.01 16.09 -22.57
N VAL A 403 23.11 16.84 -22.33
CA VAL A 403 24.08 16.50 -21.27
C VAL A 403 23.44 16.54 -19.88
N LEU A 404 22.55 17.50 -19.59
CA LEU A 404 21.83 17.59 -18.32
C LEU A 404 20.90 16.38 -18.11
N THR A 405 20.08 16.06 -19.13
CA THR A 405 19.19 14.89 -19.10
C THR A 405 19.98 13.59 -18.91
N GLY A 406 21.08 13.43 -19.64
CA GLY A 406 22.00 12.29 -19.49
C GLY A 406 22.62 12.18 -18.10
N SER A 407 23.04 13.32 -17.53
CA SER A 407 23.62 13.37 -16.18
C SER A 407 22.60 13.00 -15.10
N VAL A 408 21.36 13.48 -15.20
CA VAL A 408 20.29 13.15 -14.24
C VAL A 408 19.94 11.66 -14.31
N PHE A 409 19.72 11.10 -15.49
CA PHE A 409 19.42 9.66 -15.64
C PHE A 409 20.58 8.78 -15.17
N PHE A 410 21.83 9.15 -15.47
CA PHE A 410 23.02 8.45 -15.00
C PHE A 410 23.08 8.42 -13.46
N LEU A 411 22.84 9.56 -12.80
CA LEU A 411 22.81 9.64 -11.34
C LEU A 411 21.64 8.84 -10.75
N MET A 412 20.45 8.91 -11.33
CA MET A 412 19.28 8.15 -10.87
C MET A 412 19.50 6.63 -10.95
N GLY A 413 20.05 6.14 -12.07
CA GLY A 413 20.42 4.73 -12.22
C GLY A 413 21.57 4.32 -11.30
N ALA A 414 22.58 5.18 -11.09
CA ALA A 414 23.70 4.90 -10.20
C ALA A 414 23.32 4.83 -8.70
N PHE A 415 22.29 5.59 -8.28
CA PHE A 415 21.75 5.55 -6.91
C PHE A 415 20.62 4.53 -6.71
N ASN A 416 20.18 3.83 -7.76
CA ASN A 416 19.03 2.91 -7.77
C ASN A 416 17.69 3.60 -7.43
N LEU A 417 17.48 4.81 -7.97
CA LEU A 417 16.28 5.62 -7.77
C LEU A 417 15.14 5.29 -8.76
N GLY A 418 15.28 4.29 -9.63
CA GLY A 418 14.29 3.92 -10.64
C GLY A 418 12.95 3.44 -10.05
N SER A 419 12.97 2.87 -8.84
CA SER A 419 11.76 2.52 -8.09
C SER A 419 10.92 3.74 -7.72
N LEU A 420 11.55 4.87 -7.40
CA LEU A 420 10.87 6.11 -7.02
C LEU A 420 10.04 6.70 -8.17
N ILE A 421 10.44 6.47 -9.42
CA ILE A 421 9.73 6.99 -10.60
C ILE A 421 8.40 6.25 -10.82
N GLY A 422 8.25 5.04 -10.30
CA GLY A 422 6.99 4.27 -10.35
C GLY A 422 5.83 4.92 -9.58
N PHE A 423 6.10 5.91 -8.72
CA PHE A 423 5.07 6.63 -7.96
C PHE A 423 4.46 7.84 -8.70
N PHE A 424 4.95 8.23 -9.88
CA PHE A 424 4.38 9.37 -10.62
C PHE A 424 2.99 9.03 -11.19
N PRO A 425 1.94 9.80 -10.89
CA PRO A 425 0.60 9.53 -11.40
C PRO A 425 0.52 9.60 -12.92
N ARG A 426 0.13 8.49 -13.57
CA ARG A 426 0.10 8.35 -15.04
C ARG A 426 -0.73 9.44 -15.73
N HIS A 427 -1.79 9.93 -15.10
CA HIS A 427 -2.62 11.00 -15.64
C HIS A 427 -1.87 12.33 -15.88
N ILE A 428 -0.75 12.59 -15.18
CA ILE A 428 0.11 13.76 -15.47
C ILE A 428 0.72 13.61 -16.87
N LEU A 429 1.35 12.47 -17.16
CA LEU A 429 1.98 12.22 -18.45
C LEU A 429 0.95 12.20 -19.57
N ILE A 430 -0.23 11.61 -19.35
CA ILE A 430 -1.30 11.60 -20.37
C ILE A 430 -1.81 13.02 -20.67
N GLY A 431 -1.94 13.88 -19.64
CA GLY A 431 -2.22 15.32 -19.85
C GLY A 431 -1.13 16.02 -20.66
N CYS A 432 0.14 15.68 -20.42
CA CYS A 432 1.25 16.24 -21.19
C CYS A 432 1.27 15.76 -22.65
N ILE A 433 0.99 14.49 -22.90
CA ILE A 433 0.83 13.91 -24.25
C ILE A 433 -0.27 14.64 -25.02
N GLY A 434 -1.42 14.91 -24.40
CA GLY A 434 -2.49 15.69 -25.03
C GLY A 434 -2.10 17.16 -25.30
N GLY A 435 -1.30 17.76 -24.41
CA GLY A 435 -0.74 19.10 -24.59
C GLY A 435 0.24 19.18 -25.76
N VAL A 436 1.08 18.15 -25.94
CA VAL A 436 1.92 17.98 -27.13
C VAL A 436 1.05 17.76 -28.37
N GLY A 437 0.04 16.89 -28.31
CA GLY A 437 -0.90 16.62 -29.41
C GLY A 437 -1.57 17.90 -29.94
N TRP A 438 -2.03 18.78 -29.04
CA TRP A 438 -2.53 20.10 -29.39
C TRP A 438 -1.47 21.00 -30.04
N PHE A 439 -0.27 21.09 -29.46
CA PHE A 439 0.85 21.85 -30.05
C PHE A 439 1.23 21.34 -31.45
N LEU A 440 1.17 20.03 -31.68
CA LEU A 440 1.41 19.44 -32.99
C LEU A 440 0.28 19.72 -33.98
N ALA A 441 -0.99 19.70 -33.56
CA ALA A 441 -2.09 20.14 -34.41
C ALA A 441 -1.93 21.64 -34.81
N ALA A 442 -1.55 22.50 -33.87
CA ALA A 442 -1.26 23.92 -34.12
C ALA A 442 -0.01 24.12 -35.02
N THR A 443 1.04 23.33 -34.82
CA THR A 443 2.27 23.37 -35.63
C THR A 443 2.02 22.81 -37.03
N GLY A 444 1.16 21.79 -37.17
CA GLY A 444 0.68 21.27 -38.45
C GLY A 444 -0.03 22.34 -39.27
N VAL A 445 -0.86 23.18 -38.64
CA VAL A 445 -1.42 24.39 -39.27
C VAL A 445 -0.31 25.36 -39.69
N MET A 446 0.58 25.74 -38.75
CA MET A 446 1.65 26.72 -38.98
C MET A 446 2.56 26.34 -40.17
N VAL A 447 3.07 25.11 -40.18
CA VAL A 447 3.99 24.58 -41.19
C VAL A 447 3.28 24.39 -42.52
N SER A 448 2.07 23.82 -42.53
CA SER A 448 1.35 23.55 -43.79
C SER A 448 0.94 24.85 -44.48
N ALA A 449 0.32 25.79 -43.75
CA ALA A 449 -0.14 27.08 -44.29
C ALA A 449 0.96 28.17 -44.34
N ARG A 450 2.22 27.83 -44.01
CA ARG A 450 3.38 28.75 -43.97
C ARG A 450 3.07 30.08 -43.27
N LEU A 451 2.58 29.99 -42.03
CA LEU A 451 2.42 31.18 -41.19
C LEU A 451 3.78 31.62 -40.63
N SER A 452 3.98 32.94 -40.65
CA SER A 452 5.16 33.62 -40.14
C SER A 452 4.95 34.03 -38.68
N GLY A 453 5.83 33.60 -37.78
CA GLY A 453 5.70 33.75 -36.34
C GLY A 453 5.01 32.57 -35.65
N ASN A 454 4.60 32.78 -34.40
CA ASN A 454 3.78 31.81 -33.67
C ASN A 454 2.31 31.84 -34.12
N LEU A 455 1.56 30.77 -33.84
CA LEU A 455 0.12 30.71 -34.11
C LEU A 455 -0.65 31.57 -33.09
N GLU A 456 -0.66 32.90 -33.28
CA GLU A 456 -1.49 33.79 -32.49
C GLU A 456 -2.98 33.53 -32.78
N TYR A 457 -3.79 33.38 -31.73
CA TYR A 457 -5.25 33.16 -31.80
C TYR A 457 -6.04 34.43 -32.20
N ASN A 458 -5.51 35.19 -33.17
CA ASN A 458 -5.99 36.48 -33.62
C ASN A 458 -6.88 36.36 -34.88
N PHE A 459 -7.83 37.29 -35.04
CA PHE A 459 -8.76 37.30 -36.18
C PHE A 459 -8.04 37.48 -37.54
N GLU A 460 -6.89 38.13 -37.56
CA GLU A 460 -6.04 38.27 -38.74
C GLU A 460 -5.42 36.92 -39.17
N THR A 461 -4.90 36.15 -38.21
CA THR A 461 -4.42 34.76 -38.43
C THR A 461 -5.52 33.90 -39.03
N LEU A 462 -6.73 33.97 -38.47
CA LEU A 462 -7.90 33.25 -38.95
C LEU A 462 -8.28 33.67 -40.38
N LYS A 463 -8.30 34.97 -40.67
CA LYS A 463 -8.57 35.50 -42.02
C LYS A 463 -7.53 35.04 -43.05
N ARG A 464 -6.24 35.01 -42.69
CA ARG A 464 -5.15 34.49 -43.54
C ARG A 464 -5.29 32.98 -43.78
N LEU A 465 -5.72 32.23 -42.78
CA LEU A 465 -5.94 30.78 -42.89
C LEU A 465 -7.13 30.40 -43.80
N PHE A 466 -8.11 31.30 -43.94
CA PHE A 466 -9.27 31.17 -44.83
C PHE A 466 -9.11 31.82 -46.22
N GLN A 467 -7.95 32.37 -46.56
CA GLN A 467 -7.65 32.82 -47.94
C GLN A 467 -7.52 31.61 -48.88
N LEU A 468 -8.04 31.72 -50.11
CA LEU A 468 -8.10 30.61 -51.06
C LEU A 468 -6.74 29.98 -51.36
N ASP A 469 -5.69 30.79 -51.46
CA ASP A 469 -4.31 30.30 -51.67
C ASP A 469 -3.82 29.49 -50.47
N THR A 470 -4.16 29.90 -49.23
CA THR A 470 -3.74 29.25 -47.99
C THR A 470 -4.55 28.00 -47.66
N VAL A 471 -5.87 28.00 -47.91
CA VAL A 471 -6.80 26.94 -47.48
C VAL A 471 -6.37 25.56 -47.97
N PHE A 472 -6.01 25.44 -49.24
CA PHE A 472 -5.63 24.14 -49.82
C PHE A 472 -4.30 23.61 -49.26
N LEU A 473 -3.38 24.48 -48.84
CA LEU A 473 -2.09 24.05 -48.29
C LEU A 473 -2.21 23.34 -46.94
N TRP A 474 -3.18 23.70 -46.07
CA TRP A 474 -3.37 23.03 -44.78
C TRP A 474 -4.51 22.01 -44.74
N THR A 475 -5.59 22.23 -45.52
CA THR A 475 -6.71 21.27 -45.54
C THR A 475 -6.36 19.94 -46.20
N LEU A 476 -5.53 19.94 -47.26
CA LEU A 476 -5.10 18.69 -47.92
C LEU A 476 -4.25 17.78 -47.01
N PRO A 477 -3.20 18.26 -46.31
CA PRO A 477 -2.48 17.43 -45.33
C PRO A 477 -3.37 16.97 -44.17
N LEU A 478 -4.32 17.80 -43.69
CA LEU A 478 -5.28 17.40 -42.66
C LEU A 478 -6.22 16.27 -43.15
N ILE A 479 -6.74 16.36 -44.38
CA ILE A 479 -7.52 15.29 -45.00
C ILE A 479 -6.67 14.02 -45.20
N GLY A 480 -5.38 14.16 -45.53
CA GLY A 480 -4.43 13.05 -45.58
C GLY A 480 -4.23 12.36 -44.23
N ALA A 481 -4.07 13.14 -43.15
CA ALA A 481 -3.96 12.63 -41.78
C ALA A 481 -5.22 11.86 -41.35
N ILE A 482 -6.39 12.48 -41.50
CA ILE A 482 -7.69 11.86 -41.18
C ILE A 482 -7.92 10.60 -42.05
N GLY A 483 -7.55 10.64 -43.33
CA GLY A 483 -7.62 9.50 -44.23
C GLY A 483 -6.76 8.32 -43.75
N LEU A 484 -5.53 8.57 -43.30
CA LEU A 484 -4.67 7.52 -42.73
C LEU A 484 -5.24 6.96 -41.41
N LEU A 485 -5.78 7.79 -40.53
CA LEU A 485 -6.42 7.35 -39.28
C LEU A 485 -7.67 6.46 -39.55
N VAL A 486 -8.49 6.84 -40.53
CA VAL A 486 -9.62 6.00 -40.97
C VAL A 486 -9.13 4.68 -41.59
N ILE A 487 -8.07 4.69 -42.41
CA ILE A 487 -7.51 3.46 -43.00
C ILE A 487 -6.87 2.55 -41.92
N LYS A 488 -6.18 3.12 -40.91
CA LYS A 488 -5.67 2.38 -39.73
C LYS A 488 -6.77 1.58 -39.04
N ARG A 489 -8.03 2.06 -39.03
CA ARG A 489 -9.16 1.36 -38.41
C ARG A 489 -9.54 0.05 -39.15
N PHE A 490 -9.30 -0.04 -40.45
CA PHE A 490 -9.65 -1.19 -41.28
C PHE A 490 -8.45 -2.09 -41.64
N VAL A 491 -7.25 -1.52 -41.80
CA VAL A 491 -6.06 -2.23 -42.31
C VAL A 491 -4.98 -2.35 -41.23
N LYS A 492 -4.81 -3.56 -40.68
CA LYS A 492 -3.75 -3.88 -39.72
C LYS A 492 -2.50 -4.41 -40.43
N SER A 493 -1.60 -3.51 -40.85
CA SER A 493 -0.33 -3.87 -41.48
C SER A 493 0.81 -2.94 -41.05
N ASN A 494 1.95 -3.52 -40.65
CA ASN A 494 3.12 -2.78 -40.17
C ASN A 494 3.69 -1.80 -41.22
N PHE A 495 3.47 -2.08 -42.51
CA PHE A 495 3.94 -1.24 -43.62
C PHE A 495 2.95 -0.15 -44.03
N LEU A 496 1.76 -0.08 -43.44
CA LEU A 496 0.69 0.85 -43.85
C LEU A 496 1.14 2.32 -43.80
N VAL A 497 1.73 2.74 -42.69
CA VAL A 497 2.08 4.16 -42.45
C VAL A 497 3.11 4.65 -43.46
N GLY A 498 4.25 3.96 -43.58
CA GLY A 498 5.29 4.32 -44.55
C GLY A 498 4.84 4.15 -46.00
N GLY A 499 4.08 3.09 -46.31
CA GLY A 499 3.50 2.88 -47.64
C GLY A 499 2.53 4.00 -48.04
N TYR A 500 1.73 4.51 -47.10
CA TYR A 500 0.81 5.62 -47.33
C TYR A 500 1.53 6.92 -47.67
N PHE A 501 2.60 7.29 -46.93
CA PHE A 501 3.36 8.51 -47.21
C PHE A 501 4.19 8.40 -48.50
N ILE A 502 4.74 7.23 -48.81
CA ILE A 502 5.36 6.95 -50.12
C ILE A 502 4.33 7.10 -51.25
N PHE A 503 3.13 6.54 -51.09
CA PHE A 503 2.04 6.68 -52.06
C PHE A 503 1.60 8.15 -52.24
N MET A 504 1.45 8.91 -51.15
CA MET A 504 1.12 10.33 -51.19
C MET A 504 2.17 11.14 -51.97
N GLY A 505 3.47 10.87 -51.73
CA GLY A 505 4.57 11.48 -52.48
C GLY A 505 4.56 11.11 -53.97
N ALA A 506 4.32 9.83 -54.29
CA ALA A 506 4.19 9.37 -55.67
C ALA A 506 3.02 10.06 -56.39
N VAL A 507 1.85 10.16 -55.74
CA VAL A 507 0.66 10.86 -56.27
C VAL A 507 0.97 12.34 -56.51
N PHE A 508 1.63 13.04 -55.59
CA PHE A 508 2.04 14.43 -55.78
C PHE A 508 2.95 14.61 -57.01
N TYR A 509 3.95 13.74 -57.18
CA TYR A 509 4.85 13.78 -58.32
C TYR A 509 4.19 13.40 -59.66
N ILE A 510 3.23 12.47 -59.64
CA ILE A 510 2.38 12.16 -60.79
C ILE A 510 1.55 13.39 -61.18
N PHE A 511 0.91 14.09 -60.25
CA PHE A 511 0.19 15.33 -60.54
C PHE A 511 1.12 16.42 -61.11
N LYS A 512 2.31 16.63 -60.52
CA LYS A 512 3.33 17.55 -61.05
C LYS A 512 3.77 17.21 -62.48
N PHE A 513 3.84 15.93 -62.82
CA PHE A 513 4.19 15.46 -64.16
C PHE A 513 3.04 15.67 -65.15
N CYS A 514 1.84 15.20 -64.83
CA CYS A 514 0.65 15.31 -65.69
C CYS A 514 0.21 16.76 -65.95
N LEU A 515 0.38 17.66 -64.98
CA LEU A 515 0.11 19.09 -65.13
C LEU A 515 1.31 19.90 -65.66
N ASN A 516 2.46 19.24 -65.87
CA ASN A 516 3.72 19.81 -66.34
C ASN A 516 4.17 21.10 -65.60
N ILE A 517 3.93 21.18 -64.30
CA ILE A 517 4.25 22.36 -63.48
C ILE A 517 5.75 22.38 -63.18
N PRO A 518 6.48 23.48 -63.40
CA PRO A 518 7.90 23.58 -63.03
C PRO A 518 8.07 23.65 -61.51
N LEU A 519 9.16 23.06 -61.00
CA LEU A 519 9.37 22.87 -59.56
C LEU A 519 9.43 24.20 -58.78
N GLU A 520 9.99 25.25 -59.39
CA GLU A 520 10.06 26.58 -58.77
C GLU A 520 8.69 27.23 -58.56
N THR A 521 7.69 26.93 -59.40
CA THR A 521 6.30 27.39 -59.19
C THR A 521 5.62 26.62 -58.05
N LEU A 522 6.02 25.38 -57.78
CA LEU A 522 5.56 24.65 -56.59
C LEU A 522 6.24 25.15 -55.32
N ARG A 523 7.52 25.54 -55.37
CA ARG A 523 8.23 26.16 -54.24
C ARG A 523 7.67 27.54 -53.87
N SER A 524 7.57 28.44 -54.85
CA SER A 524 7.03 29.80 -54.64
C SER A 524 5.55 29.85 -54.25
N ARG A 525 4.76 28.82 -54.60
CA ARG A 525 3.39 28.62 -54.09
C ARG A 525 3.33 27.78 -52.80
N GLY A 526 4.46 27.44 -52.21
CA GLY A 526 4.56 26.82 -50.89
C GLY A 526 4.42 25.29 -50.80
N TRP A 527 4.18 24.58 -51.91
CA TRP A 527 3.86 23.14 -51.94
C TRP A 527 5.07 22.22 -51.71
N VAL A 528 6.28 22.70 -52.00
CA VAL A 528 7.56 22.02 -51.75
C VAL A 528 8.45 22.98 -50.99
N PHE A 529 9.23 22.48 -50.03
CA PHE A 529 10.22 23.30 -49.31
C PHE A 529 11.18 23.98 -50.30
N GLU A 530 11.63 25.19 -49.95
CA GLU A 530 12.67 25.86 -50.73
C GLU A 530 13.95 25.02 -50.68
N ALA A 531 14.68 24.95 -51.79
CA ALA A 531 16.00 24.34 -51.77
C ALA A 531 16.93 25.25 -50.94
N PRO A 532 17.76 24.70 -50.04
CA PRO A 532 18.76 25.51 -49.35
C PRO A 532 19.68 26.15 -50.41
N SER A 533 20.03 27.42 -50.19
CA SER A 533 20.80 28.25 -51.12
C SER A 533 22.24 27.76 -51.32
N SER A 534 22.72 26.90 -50.43
CA SER A 534 23.99 26.19 -50.53
C SER A 534 23.81 24.68 -50.34
N SER A 535 24.69 23.91 -50.97
CA SER A 535 24.74 22.44 -50.88
C SER A 535 25.41 21.99 -49.58
N GLU A 536 24.84 22.42 -48.45
CA GLU A 536 25.45 22.23 -47.13
C GLU A 536 25.58 20.74 -46.76
N PRO A 537 26.76 20.29 -46.32
CA PRO A 537 26.94 18.94 -45.79
C PRO A 537 26.12 18.70 -44.52
N TRP A 538 25.84 17.42 -44.22
CA TRP A 538 25.16 17.00 -42.99
C TRP A 538 25.83 17.48 -41.69
N TYR A 539 27.09 17.88 -41.75
CA TYR A 539 27.86 18.43 -40.61
C TYR A 539 27.74 19.96 -40.46
N HIS A 540 26.93 20.64 -41.27
CA HIS A 540 26.79 22.11 -41.25
C HIS A 540 26.40 22.66 -39.86
N PHE A 541 25.51 21.99 -39.13
CA PHE A 541 25.14 22.38 -37.76
C PHE A 541 26.34 22.46 -36.79
N TYR A 542 27.44 21.72 -37.02
CA TYR A 542 28.66 21.87 -36.22
C TYR A 542 29.34 23.23 -36.41
N THR A 543 29.16 23.88 -37.57
CA THR A 543 29.70 25.23 -37.83
C THR A 543 28.98 26.33 -37.06
N LEU A 544 27.78 26.04 -36.53
CA LEU A 544 26.98 26.96 -35.73
C LEU A 544 27.43 27.00 -34.25
N TYR A 545 28.33 26.11 -33.81
CA TYR A 545 28.95 26.12 -32.48
C TYR A 545 30.07 27.17 -32.36
N ASP A 546 29.72 28.45 -32.36
CA ASP A 546 30.66 29.54 -32.03
C ASP A 546 30.58 29.92 -30.54
N PHE A 547 31.47 29.35 -29.73
CA PHE A 547 31.61 29.64 -28.29
C PHE A 547 31.95 31.12 -27.98
N SER A 548 32.46 31.88 -28.94
CA SER A 548 32.75 33.32 -28.75
C SER A 548 31.51 34.21 -28.99
N SER A 549 30.53 33.71 -29.74
CA SER A 549 29.23 34.38 -29.95
C SER A 549 28.14 33.99 -28.93
N VAL A 550 28.41 33.07 -28.00
CA VAL A 550 27.42 32.60 -27.01
C VAL A 550 27.05 33.68 -26.00
N HIS A 551 25.75 33.98 -25.89
CA HIS A 551 25.22 34.92 -24.91
C HIS A 551 24.85 34.21 -23.61
N TRP A 552 25.85 33.99 -22.75
CA TRP A 552 25.74 33.27 -21.47
C TRP A 552 24.53 33.66 -20.58
N PRO A 553 24.11 34.94 -20.44
CA PRO A 553 22.91 35.27 -19.67
C PRO A 553 21.60 34.74 -20.28
N ALA A 554 21.51 34.62 -21.60
CA ALA A 554 20.34 34.03 -22.27
C ALA A 554 20.33 32.50 -22.13
N LEU A 555 21.51 31.87 -22.20
CA LEU A 555 21.66 30.44 -21.88
C LEU A 555 21.22 30.15 -20.44
N ALA A 556 21.63 30.99 -19.48
CA ALA A 556 21.21 30.85 -18.08
C ALA A 556 19.69 30.98 -17.89
N GLU A 557 19.02 31.88 -18.62
CA GLU A 557 17.56 31.98 -18.61
C GLU A 557 16.86 30.71 -19.14
N THR A 558 17.49 29.91 -20.00
CA THR A 558 16.91 28.64 -20.48
C THR A 558 17.00 27.47 -19.49
N ILE A 559 17.79 27.56 -18.41
CA ILE A 559 18.00 26.47 -17.44
C ILE A 559 16.70 25.88 -16.86
N PRO A 560 15.66 26.66 -16.47
CA PRO A 560 14.39 26.10 -15.99
C PRO A 560 13.66 25.26 -17.04
N ALA A 561 13.76 25.61 -18.32
CA ALA A 561 13.20 24.82 -19.42
C ALA A 561 13.98 23.52 -19.64
N MET A 562 15.31 23.53 -19.50
CA MET A 562 16.14 22.32 -19.52
C MET A 562 15.79 21.35 -18.38
N PHE A 563 15.51 21.87 -17.18
CA PHE A 563 15.06 21.06 -16.05
C PHE A 563 13.64 20.52 -16.24
N ALA A 564 12.71 21.31 -16.79
CA ALA A 564 11.37 20.84 -17.13
C ALA A 564 11.40 19.72 -18.19
N LEU A 565 12.20 19.90 -19.24
CA LEU A 565 12.48 18.90 -20.27
C LEU A 565 13.10 17.63 -19.67
N THR A 566 14.10 17.78 -18.81
CA THR A 566 14.75 16.64 -18.14
C THR A 566 13.79 15.88 -17.22
N PHE A 567 13.00 16.59 -16.40
CA PHE A 567 11.97 16.01 -15.55
C PHE A 567 10.90 15.28 -16.39
N PHE A 568 10.45 15.88 -17.49
CA PHE A 568 9.52 15.24 -18.40
C PHE A 568 10.11 13.94 -18.99
N GLY A 569 11.38 13.97 -19.41
CA GLY A 569 12.11 12.78 -19.85
C GLY A 569 12.21 11.66 -18.80
N VAL A 570 12.34 12.00 -17.50
CA VAL A 570 12.34 11.02 -16.40
C VAL A 570 11.05 10.18 -16.42
N LEU A 571 9.90 10.77 -16.75
CA LEU A 571 8.59 10.11 -16.71
C LEU A 571 8.39 9.04 -17.80
N HIS A 572 9.08 9.15 -18.95
CA HIS A 572 8.91 8.18 -20.05
C HIS A 572 9.58 6.84 -19.77
N VAL A 573 10.72 6.81 -19.07
CA VAL A 573 11.48 5.57 -18.81
C VAL A 573 10.66 4.50 -18.09
N PRO A 574 10.01 4.75 -16.92
CA PRO A 574 9.20 3.74 -16.22
C PRO A 574 7.89 3.37 -16.93
N ILE A 575 7.59 3.97 -18.08
CA ILE A 575 6.39 3.68 -18.87
C ILE A 575 6.78 2.86 -20.11
N ASN A 576 7.70 3.36 -20.92
CA ASN A 576 8.15 2.67 -22.14
C ASN A 576 8.92 1.37 -21.84
N VAL A 577 9.75 1.33 -20.79
CA VAL A 577 10.56 0.14 -20.45
C VAL A 577 9.67 -1.02 -19.98
N PRO A 578 8.78 -0.88 -18.97
CA PRO A 578 7.91 -1.98 -18.57
C PRO A 578 6.88 -2.38 -19.64
N ALA A 579 6.35 -1.42 -20.41
CA ALA A 579 5.44 -1.72 -21.52
C ALA A 579 6.13 -2.56 -22.62
N LEU A 580 7.37 -2.23 -22.98
CA LEU A 580 8.14 -3.03 -23.94
C LEU A 580 8.51 -4.40 -23.36
N GLY A 581 8.84 -4.48 -22.06
CA GLY A 581 9.11 -5.74 -21.37
C GLY A 581 7.94 -6.72 -21.43
N ILE A 582 6.75 -6.26 -21.03
CA ILE A 582 5.49 -7.03 -21.11
C ILE A 582 5.21 -7.44 -22.57
N SER A 583 5.36 -6.52 -23.52
CA SER A 583 5.06 -6.78 -24.94
C SER A 583 6.10 -7.64 -25.66
N THR A 584 7.28 -7.89 -25.05
CA THR A 584 8.35 -8.72 -25.62
C THR A 584 8.60 -10.02 -24.84
N GLY A 585 7.96 -10.21 -23.67
CA GLY A 585 8.14 -11.39 -22.83
C GLY A 585 9.52 -11.47 -22.16
N GLU A 586 10.10 -10.33 -21.77
CA GLU A 586 11.39 -10.27 -21.08
C GLU A 586 11.15 -9.86 -19.62
N ASP A 587 11.03 -10.84 -18.71
CA ASP A 587 10.67 -10.60 -17.29
C ASP A 587 11.80 -9.95 -16.47
N ASN A 588 13.05 -10.04 -16.92
CA ASN A 588 14.24 -9.60 -16.18
C ASN A 588 14.53 -8.10 -16.36
N LEU A 589 13.54 -7.27 -16.03
CA LEU A 589 13.58 -5.82 -16.20
C LEU A 589 14.23 -5.15 -14.99
N ASN A 590 15.32 -4.41 -15.23
CA ASN A 590 15.95 -3.57 -14.24
C ASN A 590 15.91 -2.10 -14.71
N VAL A 591 15.03 -1.31 -14.10
CA VAL A 591 14.79 0.09 -14.51
C VAL A 591 16.03 0.96 -14.30
N ASP A 592 16.80 0.73 -13.23
CA ASP A 592 18.04 1.47 -12.92
C ASP A 592 19.11 1.28 -14.00
N ARG A 593 19.18 0.10 -14.62
CA ARG A 593 20.05 -0.18 -15.77
C ARG A 593 19.59 0.53 -17.03
N GLU A 594 18.29 0.58 -17.30
CA GLU A 594 17.79 1.33 -18.47
C GLU A 594 17.97 2.84 -18.26
N LEU A 595 17.76 3.37 -17.05
CA LEU A 595 18.13 4.74 -16.67
C LEU A 595 19.63 5.01 -16.89
N LEU A 596 20.51 4.09 -16.48
CA LEU A 596 21.95 4.21 -16.74
C LEU A 596 22.25 4.19 -18.25
N ALA A 597 21.55 3.36 -19.03
CA ALA A 597 21.71 3.29 -20.49
C ALA A 597 21.24 4.58 -21.17
N HIS A 598 20.07 5.10 -20.81
CA HIS A 598 19.56 6.41 -21.26
C HIS A 598 20.50 7.55 -20.83
N GLY A 599 21.06 7.49 -19.62
CA GLY A 599 22.00 8.47 -19.11
C GLY A 599 23.27 8.58 -19.94
N ILE A 600 23.90 7.43 -20.22
CA ILE A 600 25.04 7.35 -21.14
C ILE A 600 24.65 7.83 -22.54
N SER A 601 23.48 7.41 -23.04
CA SER A 601 23.00 7.72 -24.39
C SER A 601 22.77 9.21 -24.63
N ASN A 602 22.10 9.90 -23.71
CA ASN A 602 21.84 11.34 -23.78
C ASN A 602 23.13 12.14 -23.54
N ALA A 603 23.96 11.75 -22.55
CA ALA A 603 25.23 12.43 -22.29
C ALA A 603 26.16 12.38 -23.51
N VAL A 604 26.31 11.21 -24.14
CA VAL A 604 27.11 11.07 -25.37
C VAL A 604 26.49 11.87 -26.52
N SER A 605 25.16 11.88 -26.69
CA SER A 605 24.49 12.67 -27.73
C SER A 605 24.77 14.17 -27.58
N GLY A 606 24.63 14.70 -26.35
CA GLY A 606 24.97 16.09 -26.03
C GLY A 606 26.45 16.44 -26.28
N PHE A 607 27.39 15.53 -25.96
CA PHE A 607 28.81 15.72 -26.30
C PHE A 607 29.10 15.65 -27.81
N PHE A 608 28.27 14.94 -28.59
CA PHE A 608 28.28 14.98 -30.05
C PHE A 608 27.52 16.18 -30.64
N GLY A 609 27.16 17.19 -29.84
CA GLY A 609 26.47 18.40 -30.31
C GLY A 609 25.03 18.14 -30.75
N SER A 610 24.36 17.17 -30.10
CA SER A 610 23.01 16.74 -30.48
C SER A 610 22.04 16.71 -29.29
N ILE A 611 20.78 16.47 -29.63
CA ILE A 611 19.58 16.50 -28.78
C ILE A 611 19.43 15.23 -27.93
N GLN A 612 18.38 15.17 -27.12
CA GLN A 612 18.01 14.00 -26.32
C GLN A 612 17.62 12.79 -27.19
N ASN A 613 17.60 11.62 -26.57
CA ASN A 613 17.05 10.38 -27.13
C ASN A 613 16.57 9.42 -26.04
N TYR A 614 15.65 8.55 -26.43
CA TYR A 614 14.92 7.64 -25.56
C TYR A 614 14.69 6.30 -26.27
N LEU A 615 14.10 5.34 -25.56
CA LEU A 615 13.62 4.08 -26.14
C LEU A 615 12.18 4.29 -26.62
N VAL A 616 11.99 4.33 -27.94
CA VAL A 616 10.66 4.54 -28.53
C VAL A 616 9.93 3.19 -28.58
N TYR A 617 8.89 3.05 -27.75
CA TYR A 617 8.12 1.82 -27.57
C TYR A 617 7.57 1.27 -28.90
N THR A 618 6.84 2.09 -29.65
CA THR A 618 6.17 1.67 -30.89
C THR A 618 7.16 1.24 -31.97
N ASN A 619 8.22 2.03 -32.20
CA ASN A 619 9.27 1.68 -33.17
C ASN A 619 10.03 0.41 -32.75
N SER A 620 10.31 0.24 -31.45
CA SER A 620 10.92 -0.99 -30.92
C SER A 620 10.03 -2.22 -31.16
N LEU A 621 8.73 -2.11 -30.90
CA LEU A 621 7.77 -3.20 -31.09
C LEU A 621 7.63 -3.58 -32.58
N LEU A 622 7.53 -2.60 -33.48
CA LEU A 622 7.47 -2.83 -34.93
C LEU A 622 8.77 -3.45 -35.47
N PHE A 623 9.92 -2.99 -34.99
CA PHE A 623 11.24 -3.51 -35.38
C PHE A 623 11.44 -4.95 -34.90
N ILE A 624 11.18 -5.24 -33.62
CA ILE A 624 11.27 -6.57 -33.02
C ILE A 624 10.28 -7.54 -33.70
N GLY A 625 9.02 -7.12 -33.88
CA GLY A 625 7.98 -7.92 -34.54
C GLY A 625 8.26 -8.22 -36.01
N SER A 626 9.11 -7.44 -36.67
CA SER A 626 9.55 -7.66 -38.05
C SER A 626 10.87 -8.45 -38.15
N GLY A 627 11.33 -9.06 -37.05
CA GLY A 627 12.53 -9.90 -36.98
C GLY A 627 13.77 -9.20 -36.41
N GLY A 628 13.67 -7.92 -36.01
CA GLY A 628 14.76 -7.11 -35.48
C GLY A 628 15.23 -7.47 -34.06
N ASN A 629 14.87 -8.63 -33.51
CA ASN A 629 15.20 -9.07 -32.15
C ASN A 629 16.68 -9.51 -32.00
N SER A 630 17.61 -8.65 -32.40
CA SER A 630 19.05 -8.91 -32.34
C SER A 630 19.84 -7.61 -32.29
N ARG A 631 20.85 -7.56 -31.43
CA ARG A 631 21.78 -6.43 -31.32
C ARG A 631 22.50 -6.12 -32.63
N LEU A 632 22.68 -7.13 -33.50
CA LEU A 632 23.23 -6.91 -34.83
C LEU A 632 22.26 -6.16 -35.75
N ALA A 633 20.95 -6.38 -35.62
CA ALA A 633 19.94 -5.63 -36.36
C ALA A 633 19.97 -4.15 -35.96
N GLY A 634 20.07 -3.86 -34.66
CA GLY A 634 20.22 -2.49 -34.16
C GLY A 634 21.51 -1.81 -34.65
N VAL A 635 22.66 -2.50 -34.64
CA VAL A 635 23.90 -1.96 -35.21
C VAL A 635 23.78 -1.73 -36.73
N LEU A 636 23.12 -2.62 -37.47
CA LEU A 636 22.86 -2.43 -38.90
C LEU A 636 21.88 -1.27 -39.16
N LEU A 637 20.90 -1.03 -38.29
CA LEU A 637 20.02 0.14 -38.33
C LEU A 637 20.78 1.44 -38.10
N ALA A 638 21.73 1.47 -37.16
CA ALA A 638 22.61 2.62 -36.95
C ALA A 638 23.45 2.93 -38.19
N PHE A 639 24.06 1.91 -38.82
CA PHE A 639 24.81 2.09 -40.08
C PHE A 639 23.91 2.48 -41.27
N GLY A 640 22.68 1.96 -41.35
CA GLY A 640 21.71 2.38 -42.38
C GLY A 640 21.27 3.84 -42.22
N THR A 641 21.03 4.28 -40.99
CA THR A 641 20.70 5.66 -40.64
C THR A 641 21.87 6.61 -40.94
N PHE A 642 23.10 6.20 -40.59
CA PHE A 642 24.32 6.91 -40.99
C PHE A 642 24.47 7.00 -42.51
N GLY A 643 24.11 5.94 -43.25
CA GLY A 643 24.09 5.94 -44.71
C GLY A 643 23.16 6.99 -45.31
N ILE A 644 21.95 7.17 -44.75
CA ILE A 644 21.03 8.25 -45.17
C ILE A 644 21.63 9.63 -44.84
N MET A 645 22.15 9.79 -43.62
CA MET A 645 22.76 11.04 -43.17
C MET A 645 23.92 11.47 -44.08
N LEU A 646 24.71 10.54 -44.62
CA LEU A 646 25.74 10.82 -45.61
C LEU A 646 25.21 11.23 -47.00
N VAL A 647 24.04 10.73 -47.42
CA VAL A 647 23.37 11.20 -48.65
C VAL A 647 22.83 12.64 -48.45
N GLY A 648 22.58 13.01 -47.19
CA GLY A 648 22.48 14.40 -46.76
C GLY A 648 21.14 15.08 -47.05
N PRO A 649 21.01 16.36 -46.65
CA PRO A 649 19.74 17.09 -46.69
C PRO A 649 19.21 17.39 -48.11
N GLY A 650 19.98 17.14 -49.17
CA GLY A 650 19.56 17.40 -50.56
C GLY A 650 18.28 16.67 -51.00
N ILE A 651 17.90 15.56 -50.33
CA ILE A 651 16.63 14.87 -50.56
C ILE A 651 15.42 15.70 -50.07
N ILE A 652 15.59 16.51 -49.01
CA ILE A 652 14.50 17.28 -48.38
C ILE A 652 13.87 18.29 -49.36
N SER A 653 14.69 18.86 -50.25
CA SER A 653 14.26 19.82 -51.30
C SER A 653 13.33 19.22 -52.37
N TYR A 654 13.04 17.93 -52.28
CA TYR A 654 12.09 17.18 -53.11
C TYR A 654 10.88 16.67 -52.31
N ILE A 655 10.75 16.97 -51.02
CA ILE A 655 9.67 16.46 -50.19
C ILE A 655 8.50 17.46 -50.18
N PRO A 656 7.29 17.06 -50.60
CA PRO A 656 6.12 17.93 -50.57
C PRO A 656 5.71 18.26 -49.12
N VAL A 657 5.35 19.52 -48.87
CA VAL A 657 4.88 19.99 -47.56
C VAL A 657 3.65 19.20 -47.09
N VAL A 658 2.83 18.71 -48.03
CA VAL A 658 1.65 17.87 -47.74
C VAL A 658 2.00 16.58 -47.00
N ILE A 659 3.17 15.96 -47.25
CA ILE A 659 3.60 14.75 -46.52
C ILE A 659 3.91 15.09 -45.06
N VAL A 660 4.69 16.15 -44.86
CA VAL A 660 5.18 16.60 -43.55
C VAL A 660 4.03 17.14 -42.69
N GLY A 661 3.16 17.96 -43.27
CA GLY A 661 1.95 18.43 -42.62
C GLY A 661 1.02 17.28 -42.22
N ALA A 662 0.82 16.28 -43.10
CA ALA A 662 -0.02 15.13 -42.79
C ALA A 662 0.59 14.22 -41.71
N LEU A 663 1.92 14.06 -41.66
CA LEU A 663 2.62 13.39 -40.55
C LEU A 663 2.37 14.11 -39.22
N ILE A 664 2.62 15.42 -39.17
CA ILE A 664 2.47 16.24 -37.96
C ILE A 664 1.01 16.27 -37.49
N TYR A 665 0.04 16.44 -38.40
CA TYR A 665 -1.39 16.36 -38.05
C TYR A 665 -1.80 14.98 -37.55
N MET A 666 -1.37 13.90 -38.20
CA MET A 666 -1.73 12.53 -37.82
C MET A 666 -1.26 12.22 -36.40
N LEU A 667 -0.01 12.56 -36.10
CA LEU A 667 0.59 12.38 -34.77
C LEU A 667 -0.05 13.32 -33.72
N GLY A 668 -0.32 14.58 -34.07
CA GLY A 668 -1.01 15.51 -33.17
C GLY A 668 -2.44 15.08 -32.81
N ILE A 669 -3.18 14.51 -33.77
CA ILE A 669 -4.52 13.94 -33.54
C ILE A 669 -4.42 12.65 -32.71
N GLU A 670 -3.49 11.73 -33.03
CA GLU A 670 -3.35 10.44 -32.34
C GLU A 670 -2.99 10.62 -30.85
N LEU A 671 -2.06 11.53 -30.51
CA LEU A 671 -1.73 11.86 -29.12
C LEU A 671 -2.89 12.57 -28.38
N MET A 672 -3.69 13.37 -29.09
CA MET A 672 -4.87 14.02 -28.51
C MET A 672 -6.04 13.05 -28.30
N GLU A 673 -6.20 12.05 -29.19
CA GLU A 673 -7.16 10.95 -29.05
C GLU A 673 -6.78 10.07 -27.85
N GLU A 674 -5.52 9.64 -27.74
CA GLU A 674 -4.99 8.89 -26.58
C GLU A 674 -5.25 9.65 -25.26
N ALA A 675 -5.01 10.96 -25.25
CA ALA A 675 -5.12 11.77 -24.04
C ALA A 675 -6.56 12.08 -23.61
N LEU A 676 -7.44 12.47 -24.53
CA LEU A 676 -8.78 13.00 -24.20
C LEU A 676 -9.93 12.03 -24.47
N VAL A 677 -9.81 11.18 -25.49
CA VAL A 677 -10.86 10.24 -25.87
C VAL A 677 -10.63 8.91 -25.18
N ASP A 678 -9.40 8.40 -25.23
CA ASP A 678 -9.06 7.06 -24.73
C ASP A 678 -8.91 7.02 -23.20
N THR A 679 -8.88 8.17 -22.51
CA THR A 679 -8.99 8.23 -21.04
C THR A 679 -10.43 8.29 -20.52
N LEU A 680 -11.40 8.63 -21.39
CA LEU A 680 -12.77 8.93 -21.01
C LEU A 680 -13.44 7.68 -20.40
N GLY A 681 -13.86 7.78 -19.14
CA GLY A 681 -14.44 6.66 -18.39
C GLY A 681 -13.44 5.60 -17.90
N LYS A 682 -12.14 5.71 -18.22
CA LYS A 682 -11.08 4.85 -17.67
C LYS A 682 -10.40 5.45 -16.43
N LEU A 683 -10.30 6.79 -16.36
CA LEU A 683 -9.76 7.53 -15.23
C LEU A 683 -10.85 7.97 -14.25
N HIS A 684 -10.50 8.21 -12.98
CA HIS A 684 -11.41 8.83 -12.03
C HIS A 684 -11.69 10.31 -12.42
N THR A 685 -12.89 10.82 -12.12
CA THR A 685 -13.35 12.15 -12.58
C THR A 685 -12.38 13.29 -12.28
N LEU A 686 -11.72 13.28 -11.12
CA LEU A 686 -10.71 14.28 -10.74
C LEU A 686 -9.41 14.15 -11.54
N GLU A 687 -9.01 12.93 -11.91
CA GLU A 687 -7.84 12.67 -12.73
C GLU A 687 -8.08 13.09 -14.18
N TYR A 688 -9.25 12.74 -14.74
CA TYR A 688 -9.65 13.19 -16.08
C TYR A 688 -9.77 14.71 -16.16
N LEU A 689 -10.35 15.36 -15.14
CA LEU A 689 -10.35 16.82 -15.03
C LEU A 689 -8.93 17.41 -15.00
N THR A 690 -7.98 16.72 -14.35
CA THR A 690 -6.57 17.12 -14.32
C THR A 690 -5.91 16.96 -15.68
N VAL A 691 -6.16 15.87 -16.42
CA VAL A 691 -5.73 15.71 -17.82
C VAL A 691 -6.21 16.89 -18.66
N VAL A 692 -7.50 17.22 -18.63
CA VAL A 692 -8.08 18.34 -19.39
C VAL A 692 -7.45 19.69 -19.01
N ILE A 693 -7.26 19.96 -17.71
CA ILE A 693 -6.62 21.20 -17.25
C ILE A 693 -5.17 21.29 -17.74
N ILE A 694 -4.40 20.20 -17.72
CA ILE A 694 -3.03 20.17 -18.25
C ILE A 694 -3.02 20.52 -19.74
N VAL A 695 -3.82 19.83 -20.57
CA VAL A 695 -3.91 20.06 -22.02
C VAL A 695 -4.26 21.52 -22.33
N VAL A 696 -5.30 22.06 -21.69
CA VAL A 696 -5.72 23.46 -21.87
C VAL A 696 -4.62 24.44 -21.42
N THR A 697 -3.94 24.16 -20.30
CA THR A 697 -2.90 25.06 -19.78
C THR A 697 -1.68 25.11 -20.70
N MET A 698 -1.24 23.95 -21.21
CA MET A 698 -0.10 23.84 -22.13
C MET A 698 -0.41 24.48 -23.49
N GLY A 699 -1.65 24.34 -23.99
CA GLY A 699 -2.08 24.91 -25.27
C GLY A 699 -2.39 26.41 -25.26
N ALA A 700 -2.68 27.00 -24.10
CA ALA A 700 -3.08 28.41 -23.96
C ALA A 700 -2.04 29.32 -23.30
N TRP A 701 -1.15 28.80 -22.44
CA TRP A 701 -0.11 29.60 -21.76
C TRP A 701 1.30 29.06 -21.99
N ASP A 702 1.65 27.92 -21.39
CA ASP A 702 3.02 27.41 -21.39
C ASP A 702 3.13 25.94 -20.94
N PHE A 703 4.07 25.22 -21.55
CA PHE A 703 4.36 23.81 -21.26
C PHE A 703 4.84 23.56 -19.82
N VAL A 704 5.73 24.41 -19.30
CA VAL A 704 6.28 24.29 -17.95
C VAL A 704 5.21 24.60 -16.91
N ILE A 705 4.38 25.61 -17.16
CA ILE A 705 3.26 25.98 -16.28
C ILE A 705 2.22 24.84 -16.22
N GLY A 706 1.88 24.25 -17.38
CA GLY A 706 0.96 23.10 -17.44
C GLY A 706 1.45 21.88 -16.66
N ILE A 707 2.74 21.55 -16.75
CA ILE A 707 3.35 20.46 -15.97
C ILE A 707 3.30 20.75 -14.46
N VAL A 708 3.66 21.97 -14.03
CA VAL A 708 3.65 22.35 -12.61
C VAL A 708 2.22 22.30 -12.04
N ILE A 709 1.22 22.81 -12.77
CA ILE A 709 -0.19 22.73 -12.36
C ILE A 709 -0.67 21.27 -12.33
N GLY A 710 -0.26 20.45 -13.31
CA GLY A 710 -0.56 19.02 -13.34
C GLY A 710 -0.03 18.26 -12.12
N ILE A 711 1.22 18.51 -11.71
CA ILE A 711 1.82 17.92 -10.50
C ILE A 711 1.06 18.37 -9.24
N ILE A 712 0.75 19.65 -9.10
CA ILE A 712 0.02 20.18 -7.93
C ILE A 712 -1.37 19.54 -7.83
N LEU A 713 -2.14 19.49 -8.93
CA LEU A 713 -3.46 18.87 -8.98
C LEU A 713 -3.39 17.36 -8.69
N ALA A 714 -2.41 16.65 -9.26
CA ALA A 714 -2.20 15.23 -9.01
C ALA A 714 -1.89 14.94 -7.53
N CYS A 715 -1.04 15.74 -6.88
CA CYS A 715 -0.76 15.64 -5.45
C CYS A 715 -2.00 15.90 -4.60
N VAL A 716 -2.80 16.94 -4.91
CA VAL A 716 -4.07 17.23 -4.22
C VAL A 716 -5.06 16.07 -4.40
N ASN A 717 -5.22 15.56 -5.62
CA ASN A 717 -6.10 14.42 -5.91
C ASN A 717 -5.69 13.16 -5.16
N PHE A 718 -4.39 12.86 -5.10
CA PHE A 718 -3.85 11.72 -4.37
C PHE A 718 -4.14 11.82 -2.86
N VAL A 719 -3.89 12.99 -2.26
CA VAL A 719 -4.19 13.24 -0.84
C VAL A 719 -5.68 13.11 -0.56
N VAL A 720 -6.55 13.71 -1.39
CA VAL A 720 -8.02 13.64 -1.22
C VAL A 720 -8.54 12.21 -1.36
N GLN A 721 -8.13 11.47 -2.40
CA GLN A 721 -8.57 10.08 -2.62
C GLN A 721 -8.07 9.13 -1.52
N THR A 722 -6.88 9.38 -0.96
CA THR A 722 -6.33 8.55 0.12
C THR A 722 -6.99 8.86 1.46
N ALA A 723 -7.22 10.14 1.78
CA ALA A 723 -7.87 10.56 3.03
C ALA A 723 -9.37 10.21 3.10
N GLN A 724 -10.05 10.04 1.95
CA GLN A 724 -11.46 9.61 1.90
C GLN A 724 -11.66 8.12 2.26
N LYS A 725 -10.61 7.29 2.23
CA LYS A 725 -10.70 5.89 2.63
C LYS A 725 -10.57 5.78 4.14
N SER A 726 -11.65 5.35 4.80
CA SER A 726 -11.65 5.09 6.25
C SER A 726 -10.61 4.03 6.61
N ALA A 727 -9.89 4.24 7.71
CA ALA A 727 -9.02 3.22 8.29
C ALA A 727 -9.80 2.16 9.11
N ILE A 728 -11.09 2.40 9.39
CA ILE A 728 -11.95 1.47 10.11
C ILE A 728 -12.41 0.38 9.16
N THR A 729 -12.02 -0.87 9.44
CA THR A 729 -12.44 -2.05 8.64
C THR A 729 -13.77 -2.61 9.13
N ALA A 730 -13.98 -2.66 10.45
CA ALA A 730 -15.19 -3.17 11.06
C ALA A 730 -15.39 -2.58 12.47
N THR A 731 -16.64 -2.60 12.94
CA THR A 731 -17.01 -2.24 14.32
C THR A 731 -17.92 -3.32 14.91
N TYR A 732 -17.77 -3.60 16.20
CA TYR A 732 -18.54 -4.63 16.90
C TYR A 732 -18.96 -4.16 18.29
N SER A 733 -20.13 -4.61 18.73
CA SER A 733 -20.57 -4.52 20.13
C SER A 733 -20.05 -5.71 20.93
N GLY A 734 -19.76 -5.54 22.22
CA GLY A 734 -19.37 -6.61 23.14
C GLY A 734 -20.48 -7.65 23.40
N GLN A 735 -21.67 -7.47 22.81
CA GLN A 735 -22.70 -8.52 22.73
C GLN A 735 -22.42 -9.56 21.63
N VAL A 736 -21.49 -9.28 20.72
CA VAL A 736 -21.04 -10.15 19.62
C VAL A 736 -19.55 -10.47 19.74
N ALA A 737 -18.74 -9.47 20.12
CA ALA A 737 -17.34 -9.64 20.48
C ALA A 737 -17.23 -10.10 21.95
N ILE A 738 -17.15 -11.41 22.14
CA ILE A 738 -17.03 -12.08 23.45
C ILE A 738 -15.68 -12.83 23.49
N SER A 739 -15.05 -12.89 24.66
CA SER A 739 -13.79 -13.61 24.86
C SER A 739 -13.94 -15.13 24.79
N THR A 740 -12.83 -15.83 24.56
CA THR A 740 -12.78 -17.31 24.54
C THR A 740 -12.75 -17.96 25.94
N VAL A 741 -13.33 -17.32 26.97
CA VAL A 741 -13.37 -17.88 28.34
C VAL A 741 -14.69 -18.65 28.56
N ARG A 742 -14.61 -19.92 28.96
CA ARG A 742 -15.78 -20.73 29.40
C ARG A 742 -16.27 -20.27 30.78
N ARG A 743 -16.91 -19.10 30.89
CA ARG A 743 -17.44 -18.57 32.18
C ARG A 743 -18.70 -19.33 32.64
N HIS A 744 -19.04 -19.28 33.93
CA HIS A 744 -20.28 -19.85 34.48
C HIS A 744 -21.56 -19.31 33.76
N PRO A 745 -22.65 -20.08 33.58
CA PRO A 745 -23.80 -19.63 32.76
C PRO A 745 -24.41 -18.28 33.17
N LEU A 746 -24.43 -17.96 34.46
CA LEU A 746 -24.85 -16.65 34.98
C LEU A 746 -24.02 -15.50 34.41
N HIS A 747 -22.70 -15.70 34.30
CA HIS A 747 -21.78 -14.70 33.75
C HIS A 747 -22.05 -14.51 32.25
N VAL A 748 -22.32 -15.60 31.52
CA VAL A 748 -22.66 -15.52 30.09
C VAL A 748 -23.98 -14.76 29.88
N ARG A 749 -25.03 -15.05 30.67
CA ARG A 749 -26.31 -14.30 30.64
C ARG A 749 -26.08 -12.81 30.93
N PHE A 750 -25.42 -12.49 32.04
CA PHE A 750 -25.12 -11.11 32.44
C PHE A 750 -24.30 -10.35 31.38
N LEU A 751 -23.26 -10.98 30.82
CA LEU A 751 -22.39 -10.36 29.80
C LEU A 751 -23.11 -10.16 28.46
N LYS A 752 -24.12 -10.97 28.12
CA LYS A 752 -24.90 -10.81 26.87
C LYS A 752 -25.63 -9.47 26.80
N ASP A 753 -26.05 -8.91 27.95
CA ASP A 753 -26.63 -7.57 28.05
C ASP A 753 -25.59 -6.52 28.45
N ALA A 754 -24.75 -6.79 29.46
CA ALA A 754 -23.72 -5.85 29.94
C ALA A 754 -22.68 -5.51 28.85
N GLY A 755 -22.41 -6.43 27.93
CA GLY A 755 -21.50 -6.28 26.79
C GLY A 755 -21.89 -5.14 25.83
N LYS A 756 -23.13 -4.64 25.90
CA LYS A 756 -23.56 -3.40 25.22
C LYS A 756 -22.75 -2.16 25.66
N GLN A 757 -22.06 -2.21 26.80
CA GLN A 757 -21.16 -1.13 27.26
C GLN A 757 -19.73 -1.23 26.70
N THR A 758 -19.41 -2.28 25.95
CA THR A 758 -18.10 -2.47 25.30
C THR A 758 -18.24 -2.30 23.79
N PHE A 759 -17.38 -1.50 23.18
CA PHE A 759 -17.35 -1.28 21.72
C PHE A 759 -15.95 -1.55 21.17
N VAL A 760 -15.88 -2.21 20.01
CA VAL A 760 -14.62 -2.59 19.34
C VAL A 760 -14.54 -1.93 17.97
N ILE A 761 -13.40 -1.33 17.65
CA ILE A 761 -13.09 -0.77 16.33
C ILE A 761 -11.82 -1.46 15.79
N LYS A 762 -11.93 -2.17 14.66
CA LYS A 762 -10.78 -2.68 13.92
C LYS A 762 -10.20 -1.60 13.01
N LEU A 763 -8.91 -1.32 13.15
CA LEU A 763 -8.14 -0.42 12.31
C LEU A 763 -7.22 -1.20 11.37
N ALA A 764 -7.07 -0.73 10.13
CA ALA A 764 -6.17 -1.33 9.15
C ALA A 764 -5.48 -0.30 8.24
N GLY A 765 -4.38 -0.72 7.62
CA GLY A 765 -3.59 0.10 6.70
C GLY A 765 -2.60 1.02 7.41
N PHE A 766 -2.13 2.07 6.72
CA PHE A 766 -1.22 3.05 7.31
C PHE A 766 -2.03 4.20 7.93
N LEU A 767 -1.83 4.47 9.22
CA LEU A 767 -2.52 5.54 9.93
C LEU A 767 -1.72 6.85 9.84
N PHE A 768 -2.28 7.83 9.13
CA PHE A 768 -1.68 9.16 8.97
C PHE A 768 -2.71 10.27 9.22
N PHE A 769 -2.26 11.53 9.21
CA PHE A 769 -3.12 12.71 9.50
C PHE A 769 -4.46 12.72 8.73
N GLY A 770 -4.49 12.23 7.49
CA GLY A 770 -5.71 12.20 6.66
C GLY A 770 -6.70 11.11 7.05
N THR A 771 -6.22 9.88 7.29
CA THR A 771 -7.09 8.75 7.64
C THR A 771 -7.57 8.80 9.09
N ILE A 772 -6.74 9.29 10.02
CA ILE A 772 -7.09 9.31 11.45
C ILE A 772 -8.30 10.22 11.77
N VAL A 773 -8.57 11.22 10.92
CA VAL A 773 -9.78 12.07 11.02
C VAL A 773 -11.07 11.26 10.87
N SER A 774 -11.07 10.17 10.08
CA SER A 774 -12.22 9.26 10.02
C SER A 774 -12.48 8.59 11.37
N VAL A 775 -11.40 8.14 12.04
CA VAL A 775 -11.46 7.52 13.38
C VAL A 775 -11.89 8.55 14.44
N GLU A 776 -11.32 9.76 14.43
CA GLU A 776 -11.76 10.85 15.32
C GLU A 776 -13.25 11.14 15.19
N ASN A 777 -13.77 11.21 13.96
CA ASN A 777 -15.18 11.49 13.72
C ASN A 777 -16.10 10.33 14.14
N THR A 778 -15.74 9.08 13.85
CA THR A 778 -16.52 7.92 14.31
C THR A 778 -16.54 7.82 15.84
N VAL A 779 -15.40 7.95 16.51
CA VAL A 779 -15.34 7.92 17.99
C VAL A 779 -16.12 9.08 18.59
N ARG A 780 -16.06 10.28 17.99
CA ARG A 780 -16.88 11.43 18.40
C ARG A 780 -18.38 11.15 18.26
N GLY A 781 -18.83 10.54 17.16
CA GLY A 781 -20.24 10.18 16.92
C GLY A 781 -20.80 9.14 17.90
N LEU A 782 -19.96 8.22 18.39
CA LEU A 782 -20.31 7.28 19.48
C LEU A 782 -20.51 8.00 20.84
N ILE A 783 -19.92 9.19 21.00
CA ILE A 783 -19.92 9.98 22.24
C ILE A 783 -20.99 11.10 22.22
N GLU A 784 -21.66 11.32 21.08
CA GLU A 784 -22.74 12.31 20.96
C GLU A 784 -23.95 11.99 21.84
N GLU A 785 -24.57 13.02 22.43
CA GLU A 785 -25.54 12.88 23.53
C GLU A 785 -26.88 12.22 23.16
N LYS A 786 -27.09 11.88 21.89
CA LYS A 786 -28.19 11.03 21.42
C LYS A 786 -27.77 9.57 21.50
N THR A 787 -26.80 9.17 20.66
CA THR A 787 -26.15 7.85 20.64
C THR A 787 -25.78 7.36 22.03
N PHE A 788 -25.23 8.26 22.86
CA PHE A 788 -24.76 7.95 24.20
C PHE A 788 -25.87 7.62 25.21
N LYS A 789 -27.12 8.07 24.98
CA LYS A 789 -28.26 7.68 25.81
C LYS A 789 -28.77 6.29 25.45
N ASP A 790 -28.78 5.97 24.16
CA ASP A 790 -29.28 4.69 23.64
C ASP A 790 -28.25 3.56 23.80
N GLN A 791 -26.96 3.89 23.73
CA GLN A 791 -25.82 2.98 23.91
C GLN A 791 -24.74 3.62 24.82
N PRO A 792 -24.89 3.54 26.16
CA PRO A 792 -23.99 4.22 27.09
C PRO A 792 -22.68 3.44 27.30
N ILE A 793 -21.73 3.60 26.37
CA ILE A 793 -20.44 2.89 26.40
C ILE A 793 -19.58 3.22 27.65
N ARG A 794 -18.81 2.23 28.09
CA ARG A 794 -17.84 2.29 29.20
C ARG A 794 -16.42 1.95 28.73
N PHE A 795 -16.29 1.02 27.78
CA PHE A 795 -15.00 0.59 27.21
C PHE A 795 -15.00 0.76 25.69
N LEU A 796 -13.92 1.33 25.16
CA LEU A 796 -13.63 1.39 23.73
C LEU A 796 -12.31 0.68 23.44
N ILE A 797 -12.38 -0.48 22.79
CA ILE A 797 -11.21 -1.24 22.35
C ILE A 797 -10.88 -0.86 20.90
N LEU A 798 -9.63 -0.47 20.66
CA LEU A 798 -9.08 -0.32 19.32
C LEU A 798 -8.17 -1.52 19.03
N ASP A 799 -8.44 -2.23 17.93
CA ASP A 799 -7.63 -3.34 17.44
C ASP A 799 -6.72 -2.84 16.32
N LEU A 800 -5.41 -2.90 16.56
CA LEU A 800 -4.37 -2.40 15.66
C LEU A 800 -3.68 -3.53 14.86
N LYS A 801 -4.18 -4.77 14.95
CA LYS A 801 -3.59 -5.97 14.32
C LYS A 801 -3.23 -5.82 12.84
N HIS A 802 -3.99 -5.02 12.08
CA HIS A 802 -3.82 -4.83 10.64
C HIS A 802 -3.30 -3.42 10.28
N VAL A 803 -2.81 -2.66 11.26
CA VAL A 803 -2.16 -1.36 11.04
C VAL A 803 -0.70 -1.60 10.65
N ASN A 804 -0.32 -1.12 9.47
CA ASN A 804 1.01 -1.32 8.89
C ASN A 804 2.05 -0.27 9.36
N GLY A 805 1.60 0.80 10.02
CA GLY A 805 2.44 1.91 10.45
C GLY A 805 1.62 3.13 10.86
N LEU A 806 2.28 4.10 11.49
CA LEU A 806 1.67 5.25 12.15
C LEU A 806 2.53 6.51 11.95
N ASP A 807 1.94 7.63 11.55
CA ASP A 807 2.61 8.94 11.59
C ASP A 807 2.46 9.65 12.94
N PHE A 808 3.31 10.66 13.19
CA PHE A 808 3.30 11.42 14.44
C PHE A 808 1.97 12.14 14.70
N SER A 809 1.29 12.60 13.65
CA SER A 809 0.00 13.30 13.77
C SER A 809 -1.15 12.37 14.15
N ALA A 810 -1.12 11.12 13.70
CA ALA A 810 -2.07 10.08 14.09
C ALA A 810 -1.77 9.56 15.51
N ALA A 811 -0.50 9.50 15.92
CA ALA A 811 -0.13 9.26 17.32
C ALA A 811 -0.64 10.38 18.26
N GLU A 812 -0.51 11.65 17.88
CA GLU A 812 -1.07 12.79 18.63
C GLU A 812 -2.61 12.74 18.67
N ALA A 813 -3.25 12.34 17.57
CA ALA A 813 -4.70 12.15 17.52
C ALA A 813 -5.19 11.03 18.45
N PHE A 814 -4.41 9.97 18.71
CA PHE A 814 -4.77 8.97 19.74
C PHE A 814 -4.72 9.55 21.16
N MET A 815 -3.74 10.40 21.49
CA MET A 815 -3.74 11.17 22.75
C MET A 815 -4.95 12.11 22.85
N ARG A 816 -5.31 12.77 21.75
CA ARG A 816 -6.49 13.64 21.64
C ARG A 816 -7.79 12.86 21.84
N LEU A 817 -7.91 11.67 21.26
CA LEU A 817 -9.01 10.73 21.44
C LEU A 817 -9.15 10.29 22.88
N ASN A 818 -8.06 9.86 23.53
CA ASN A 818 -8.07 9.47 24.93
C ASN A 818 -8.60 10.61 25.82
N ARG A 819 -8.11 11.85 25.61
CA ARG A 819 -8.59 13.03 26.33
C ARG A 819 -10.07 13.36 26.10
N ILE A 820 -10.64 12.98 24.95
CA ILE A 820 -12.08 13.14 24.66
C ILE A 820 -12.90 12.05 25.36
N LEU A 821 -12.44 10.80 25.32
CA LEU A 821 -13.04 9.65 25.99
C LEU A 821 -13.03 9.83 27.52
N TRP A 822 -11.92 10.30 28.08
CA TRP A 822 -11.72 10.54 29.51
C TRP A 822 -12.69 11.59 30.09
N LYS A 823 -12.92 12.69 29.36
CA LYS A 823 -13.95 13.70 29.70
C LYS A 823 -15.36 13.13 29.82
N ARG A 824 -15.61 11.95 29.24
CA ARG A 824 -16.87 11.21 29.33
C ARG A 824 -16.71 9.89 30.08
N ARG A 825 -15.63 9.66 30.85
CA ARG A 825 -15.38 8.40 31.58
C ARG A 825 -15.62 7.16 30.72
N VAL A 826 -15.06 7.15 29.51
CA VAL A 826 -14.95 5.96 28.68
C VAL A 826 -13.48 5.56 28.70
N HIS A 827 -13.17 4.32 29.06
CA HIS A 827 -11.79 3.84 29.09
C HIS A 827 -11.36 3.45 27.67
N MET A 828 -10.21 3.96 27.24
CA MET A 828 -9.58 3.63 25.97
C MET A 828 -8.64 2.44 26.16
N ILE A 829 -8.79 1.42 25.32
CA ILE A 829 -8.01 0.19 25.39
C ILE A 829 -7.37 -0.06 24.02
N ILE A 830 -6.08 -0.38 24.00
CA ILE A 830 -5.34 -0.69 22.78
C ILE A 830 -5.02 -2.19 22.77
N SER A 831 -5.31 -2.85 21.66
CA SER A 831 -5.14 -4.30 21.50
C SER A 831 -4.38 -4.66 20.23
N SER A 832 -3.71 -5.81 20.27
CA SER A 832 -2.93 -6.37 19.17
C SER A 832 -1.73 -5.50 18.77
N ILE A 833 -1.04 -4.92 19.75
CA ILE A 833 0.15 -4.07 19.55
C ILE A 833 1.40 -4.68 20.19
N ASP A 834 2.50 -4.67 19.43
CA ASP A 834 3.86 -4.87 19.95
C ASP A 834 4.40 -3.53 20.50
N VAL A 835 4.70 -3.49 21.80
CA VAL A 835 5.27 -2.31 22.47
C VAL A 835 6.71 -2.04 22.01
N GLU A 836 7.48 -3.07 21.66
CA GLU A 836 8.81 -2.93 21.06
C GLU A 836 8.74 -2.64 19.55
N GLY A 837 7.59 -2.83 18.91
CA GLY A 837 7.36 -2.53 17.50
C GLY A 837 7.44 -1.04 17.17
N GLU A 838 7.54 -0.70 15.89
CA GLU A 838 7.60 0.70 15.43
C GLU A 838 6.35 1.50 15.82
N ILE A 839 5.18 0.85 15.84
CA ILE A 839 3.90 1.45 16.23
C ILE A 839 3.87 1.69 17.75
N GLY A 840 4.30 0.71 18.57
CA GLY A 840 4.42 0.84 20.02
C GLY A 840 5.34 1.99 20.41
N LYS A 841 6.55 2.03 19.84
CA LYS A 841 7.50 3.13 20.00
C LYS A 841 6.93 4.48 19.55
N SER A 842 6.17 4.53 18.46
CA SER A 842 5.55 5.78 17.98
C SER A 842 4.48 6.34 18.93
N LEU A 843 3.68 5.48 19.55
CA LEU A 843 2.71 5.88 20.58
C LEU A 843 3.40 6.24 21.91
N GLN A 844 4.43 5.50 22.30
CA GLN A 844 5.24 5.76 23.49
C GLN A 844 5.96 7.12 23.41
N ASN A 845 6.52 7.47 22.24
CA ASN A 845 7.18 8.75 21.97
C ASN A 845 6.23 9.97 22.09
N VAL A 846 4.91 9.75 22.09
CA VAL A 846 3.86 10.77 22.22
C VAL A 846 3.22 10.76 23.63
N GLY A 847 3.76 9.94 24.56
CA GLY A 847 3.33 9.89 25.96
C GLY A 847 2.07 9.06 26.22
N LEU A 848 1.50 8.39 25.22
CA LEU A 848 0.21 7.68 25.37
C LEU A 848 0.25 6.55 26.42
N PHE A 849 1.44 6.00 26.69
CA PHE A 849 1.67 4.92 27.66
C PHE A 849 2.15 5.42 29.03
N GLU A 850 2.11 6.73 29.28
CA GLU A 850 2.37 7.31 30.61
C GLU A 850 1.22 7.01 31.57
N LYS A 851 1.53 6.74 32.84
CA LYS A 851 0.55 6.28 33.84
C LYS A 851 -0.60 7.27 34.10
N GLU A 852 -0.41 8.56 33.79
CA GLU A 852 -1.43 9.60 33.93
C GLU A 852 -2.56 9.49 32.90
N ASN A 853 -2.38 8.71 31.83
CA ASN A 853 -3.35 8.61 30.72
C ASN A 853 -4.37 7.47 30.86
N GLU A 854 -4.21 6.56 31.83
CA GLU A 854 -5.11 5.41 32.10
C GLU A 854 -5.49 4.57 30.84
N VAL A 855 -4.55 4.41 29.90
CA VAL A 855 -4.71 3.54 28.71
C VAL A 855 -4.17 2.15 28.99
N GLU A 856 -5.01 1.14 28.80
CA GLU A 856 -4.66 -0.27 29.00
C GLU A 856 -4.22 -0.93 27.68
N ILE A 857 -3.18 -1.77 27.73
CA ILE A 857 -2.51 -2.33 26.55
C ILE A 857 -2.51 -3.86 26.60
N PHE A 858 -2.93 -4.49 25.51
CA PHE A 858 -3.03 -5.95 25.39
C PHE A 858 -2.40 -6.51 24.11
N GLU A 859 -1.68 -7.63 24.26
CA GLU A 859 -1.10 -8.42 23.17
C GLU A 859 -2.15 -8.89 22.14
N THR A 860 -3.40 -9.10 22.56
CA THR A 860 -4.48 -9.59 21.69
C THR A 860 -5.82 -8.93 22.03
N LEU A 861 -6.70 -8.84 21.01
CA LEU A 861 -8.11 -8.47 21.19
C LEU A 861 -8.83 -9.38 22.22
N ASN A 862 -8.49 -10.67 22.31
CA ASN A 862 -9.11 -11.59 23.27
C ASN A 862 -8.85 -11.18 24.72
N SER A 863 -7.61 -10.82 25.05
CA SER A 863 -7.22 -10.37 26.39
C SER A 863 -7.85 -9.02 26.76
N ALA A 864 -8.06 -8.14 25.78
CA ALA A 864 -8.78 -6.88 25.97
C ALA A 864 -10.27 -7.12 26.27
N LEU A 865 -10.93 -8.05 25.56
CA LEU A 865 -12.31 -8.46 25.82
C LEU A 865 -12.45 -9.14 27.19
N GLU A 866 -11.54 -10.07 27.52
CA GLU A 866 -11.49 -10.76 28.81
C GLU A 866 -11.39 -9.79 29.99
N TYR A 867 -10.58 -8.73 29.83
CA TYR A 867 -10.46 -7.64 30.82
C TYR A 867 -11.77 -6.86 30.99
N CYS A 868 -12.38 -6.38 29.89
CA CYS A 868 -13.65 -5.66 29.95
C CYS A 868 -14.76 -6.49 30.62
N GLU A 869 -14.86 -7.77 30.28
CA GLU A 869 -15.82 -8.70 30.89
C GLU A 869 -15.58 -8.87 32.39
N ASN A 870 -14.31 -8.98 32.84
CA ASN A 870 -13.98 -9.06 34.27
C ASN A 870 -14.39 -7.79 35.03
N GLU A 871 -14.11 -6.60 34.47
CA GLU A 871 -14.48 -5.31 35.08
C GLU A 871 -15.99 -4.99 35.03
N LEU A 872 -16.76 -5.71 34.20
CA LEU A 872 -18.22 -5.76 34.27
C LEU A 872 -18.69 -6.74 35.36
N LEU A 873 -18.11 -7.95 35.43
CA LEU A 873 -18.51 -8.99 36.38
C LEU A 873 -18.30 -8.63 37.85
N LYS A 874 -17.31 -7.78 38.18
CA LYS A 874 -17.17 -7.24 39.55
C LYS A 874 -18.46 -6.59 40.07
N VAL A 875 -19.24 -5.95 39.19
CA VAL A 875 -20.50 -5.29 39.56
C VAL A 875 -21.61 -6.32 39.83
N LEU A 876 -21.60 -7.48 39.16
CA LEU A 876 -22.48 -8.61 39.46
C LEU A 876 -22.19 -9.18 40.86
N TYR A 877 -20.91 -9.36 41.21
CA TYR A 877 -20.49 -9.84 42.54
C TYR A 877 -20.84 -8.87 43.65
N GLN A 878 -20.46 -7.59 43.51
CA GLN A 878 -20.85 -6.54 44.46
C GLN A 878 -22.37 -6.51 44.65
N ARG A 879 -23.15 -6.75 43.58
CA ARG A 879 -24.60 -6.82 43.70
C ARG A 879 -25.07 -8.07 44.43
N LYS A 880 -24.53 -9.27 44.14
CA LYS A 880 -24.81 -10.52 44.86
C LYS A 880 -24.56 -10.35 46.36
N ASP A 881 -23.41 -9.78 46.74
CA ASP A 881 -23.04 -9.55 48.14
C ASP A 881 -24.05 -8.64 48.86
N THR A 882 -24.49 -7.53 48.24
CA THR A 882 -25.53 -6.65 48.82
C THR A 882 -26.92 -7.28 48.92
N MET A 883 -27.19 -8.38 48.20
CA MET A 883 -28.44 -9.14 48.33
C MET A 883 -28.38 -10.22 49.42
N ILE A 884 -27.18 -10.65 49.81
CA ILE A 884 -26.95 -11.65 50.87
C ILE A 884 -26.82 -10.92 52.22
N GLY A 885 -26.02 -9.85 52.29
CA GLY A 885 -25.71 -9.13 53.53
C GLY A 885 -26.88 -8.41 54.22
N ASN A 886 -28.06 -8.36 53.61
CA ASN A 886 -29.29 -7.83 54.23
C ASN A 886 -30.04 -8.87 55.11
N GLY A 887 -29.46 -10.06 55.33
CA GLY A 887 -30.08 -11.13 56.10
C GLY A 887 -30.13 -10.91 57.62
N ASP A 888 -29.06 -10.40 58.22
CA ASP A 888 -28.89 -10.40 59.69
C ASP A 888 -28.43 -9.07 60.30
N HIS A 889 -29.26 -8.58 61.21
CA HIS A 889 -29.03 -7.70 62.36
C HIS A 889 -28.28 -6.34 62.29
N THR A 890 -28.77 -5.48 63.19
CA THR A 890 -28.30 -4.15 63.61
C THR A 890 -26.78 -4.03 63.84
N PRO A 891 -26.17 -2.86 63.56
CA PRO A 891 -24.72 -2.66 63.65
C PRO A 891 -24.22 -2.59 65.11
N PRO A 892 -23.20 -3.36 65.49
CA PRO A 892 -22.44 -3.12 66.72
C PRO A 892 -21.50 -1.92 66.56
N GLN A 893 -21.38 -1.09 67.59
CA GLN A 893 -20.31 -0.09 67.69
C GLN A 893 -19.01 -0.72 68.21
N ILE A 894 -17.87 -0.09 67.89
CA ILE A 894 -16.50 -0.43 68.36
C ILE A 894 -15.97 -1.72 67.66
N LEU A 895 -14.77 -1.77 67.06
CA LEU A 895 -13.49 -1.10 67.36
C LEU A 895 -12.80 -0.60 66.06
N ASP A 896 -11.94 0.42 66.18
CA ASP A 896 -11.16 0.98 65.07
C ASP A 896 -9.85 0.21 64.83
N VAL A 897 -9.64 -0.29 63.62
CA VAL A 897 -8.37 -0.86 63.13
C VAL A 897 -8.21 -0.53 61.66
N SER A 898 -7.13 0.18 61.32
CA SER A 898 -6.87 0.67 59.96
C SER A 898 -6.62 -0.49 58.98
N ARG A 899 -7.64 -0.83 58.16
CA ARG A 899 -7.43 -1.64 56.95
C ARG A 899 -6.68 -0.82 55.90
N PRO A 900 -5.78 -1.43 55.09
CA PRO A 900 -5.25 -0.76 53.92
C PRO A 900 -6.40 -0.35 53.00
N GLN A 901 -6.36 0.86 52.45
CA GLN A 901 -7.43 1.37 51.61
C GLN A 901 -7.51 0.54 50.32
N PRO A 902 -8.63 -0.17 50.03
CA PRO A 902 -8.93 -0.51 48.64
C PRO A 902 -9.12 0.81 47.88
N HIS A 903 -8.67 0.89 46.63
CA HIS A 903 -8.90 2.08 45.81
C HIS A 903 -10.40 2.27 45.57
N ILE A 904 -11.01 3.20 46.33
CA ILE A 904 -12.44 3.49 46.28
C ILE A 904 -12.76 4.15 44.93
N LEU A 905 -13.33 3.39 44.01
CA LEU A 905 -14.11 3.93 42.90
C LEU A 905 -15.29 4.73 43.52
N PRO A 906 -15.33 6.06 43.37
CA PRO A 906 -16.18 6.91 44.20
C PRO A 906 -17.67 6.73 43.91
N ASP A 907 -18.51 6.98 44.92
CA ASP A 907 -19.98 6.79 44.94
C ASP A 907 -20.75 7.52 43.83
N ALA A 908 -20.08 8.40 43.08
CA ALA A 908 -20.57 8.99 41.84
C ALA A 908 -21.00 7.96 40.76
N LEU A 909 -20.67 6.67 40.89
CA LEU A 909 -21.15 5.62 39.98
C LEU A 909 -22.68 5.43 40.04
N PHE A 910 -23.28 5.49 41.23
CA PHE A 910 -24.72 5.24 41.43
C PHE A 910 -25.63 6.21 40.67
N ASN A 911 -25.16 7.44 40.43
CA ASN A 911 -25.92 8.49 39.74
C ASN A 911 -25.68 8.52 38.21
N SER A 912 -25.00 7.54 37.63
CA SER A 912 -24.74 7.48 36.18
C SER A 912 -25.73 6.55 35.46
N PRO A 913 -26.29 6.92 34.29
CA PRO A 913 -27.23 6.05 33.56
C PRO A 913 -26.67 4.67 33.18
N ARG A 914 -25.34 4.57 32.96
CA ARG A 914 -24.63 3.32 32.65
C ARG A 914 -24.38 2.48 33.90
N GLY A 915 -24.07 3.10 35.04
CA GLY A 915 -24.03 2.41 36.33
C GLY A 915 -25.41 1.85 36.68
N HIS A 916 -26.46 2.64 36.51
CA HIS A 916 -27.84 2.19 36.71
C HIS A 916 -28.22 1.04 35.76
N TYR A 917 -27.90 1.14 34.46
CA TYR A 917 -28.15 0.04 33.51
C TYR A 917 -27.40 -1.24 33.90
N LEU A 918 -26.11 -1.16 34.21
CA LEU A 918 -25.30 -2.33 34.57
C LEU A 918 -25.78 -2.99 35.88
N HIS A 919 -26.15 -2.17 36.86
CA HIS A 919 -26.74 -2.63 38.12
C HIS A 919 -28.16 -3.19 37.92
N GLN A 920 -28.95 -2.64 36.99
CA GLN A 920 -30.25 -3.19 36.60
C GLN A 920 -30.10 -4.57 35.96
N VAL A 921 -29.19 -4.73 34.98
CA VAL A 921 -28.85 -6.02 34.36
C VAL A 921 -28.37 -7.02 35.42
N ALA A 922 -27.52 -6.61 36.36
CA ALA A 922 -27.13 -7.45 37.50
C ALA A 922 -28.33 -7.89 38.36
N THR A 923 -29.26 -6.97 38.68
CA THR A 923 -30.47 -7.34 39.44
C THR A 923 -31.43 -8.24 38.68
N THR A 924 -31.49 -8.14 37.35
CA THR A 924 -32.31 -9.03 36.51
C THR A 924 -31.70 -10.43 36.51
N ALA A 925 -30.41 -10.55 36.19
CA ALA A 925 -29.72 -11.85 36.13
C ALA A 925 -29.80 -12.62 37.46
N LEU A 926 -29.58 -11.94 38.60
CA LEU A 926 -29.70 -12.55 39.93
C LEU A 926 -31.15 -12.91 40.30
N ARG A 927 -32.15 -12.15 39.84
CA ARG A 927 -33.57 -12.48 40.08
C ARG A 927 -34.09 -13.61 39.20
N GLU A 928 -33.61 -13.72 37.97
CA GLU A 928 -33.88 -14.87 37.11
C GLU A 928 -33.27 -16.15 37.69
N GLU A 929 -32.07 -16.04 38.30
CA GLU A 929 -31.47 -17.12 39.09
C GLU A 929 -32.29 -17.48 40.33
N GLU A 930 -32.77 -16.50 41.12
CA GLU A 930 -33.66 -16.77 42.29
C GLU A 930 -35.05 -17.31 41.88
N ALA A 931 -35.49 -17.09 40.64
CA ALA A 931 -36.82 -17.49 40.15
C ALA A 931 -36.85 -18.90 39.54
N ASP A 932 -35.70 -19.50 39.22
CA ASP A 932 -35.64 -20.90 38.76
C ASP A 932 -36.04 -21.83 39.93
N PRO A 933 -37.05 -22.73 39.78
CA PRO A 933 -37.69 -23.41 40.92
C PRO A 933 -36.84 -24.46 41.67
N VAL A 934 -35.57 -24.62 41.29
CA VAL A 934 -34.56 -25.42 42.01
C VAL A 934 -33.73 -24.53 42.96
N SER A 935 -33.68 -23.23 42.67
CA SER A 935 -32.77 -22.21 43.21
C SER A 935 -33.28 -21.53 44.48
N ASN A 936 -33.89 -22.28 45.40
CA ASN A 936 -34.16 -21.75 46.74
C ASN A 936 -32.82 -21.44 47.42
N LYS A 937 -32.69 -20.28 48.10
CA LYS A 937 -31.47 -19.89 48.83
C LYS A 937 -30.98 -20.95 49.83
N THR A 938 -31.92 -21.68 50.43
CA THR A 938 -31.66 -22.81 51.34
C THR A 938 -31.14 -24.09 50.66
N THR A 939 -31.12 -24.15 49.33
CA THR A 939 -30.55 -25.26 48.56
C THR A 939 -29.03 -25.10 48.42
N PHE A 940 -28.55 -23.91 48.02
CA PHE A 940 -27.11 -23.65 47.88
C PHE A 940 -26.34 -23.79 49.20
N GLN A 941 -26.87 -23.26 50.31
CA GLN A 941 -26.27 -23.44 51.65
C GLN A 941 -26.21 -24.91 52.10
N LYS A 942 -27.04 -25.81 51.55
CA LYS A 942 -26.89 -27.26 51.79
C LYS A 942 -25.74 -27.84 50.97
N TRP A 943 -25.56 -27.40 49.73
CA TRP A 943 -24.53 -27.95 48.84
C TRP A 943 -23.12 -27.70 49.39
N ASP A 944 -22.87 -26.54 50.01
CA ASP A 944 -21.61 -26.23 50.70
C ASP A 944 -21.29 -27.15 51.90
N SER A 945 -22.26 -27.98 52.34
CA SER A 945 -22.07 -28.99 53.40
C SER A 945 -21.72 -30.41 52.90
N PHE A 946 -21.88 -30.70 51.60
CA PHE A 946 -21.57 -32.01 51.03
C PHE A 946 -20.09 -32.14 50.61
N GLN A 947 -19.60 -33.38 50.53
CA GLN A 947 -18.27 -33.66 50.00
C GLN A 947 -18.24 -33.64 48.47
N GLN A 948 -17.14 -33.18 47.89
CA GLN A 948 -16.91 -33.23 46.45
C GLN A 948 -16.88 -34.70 45.95
N PRO A 949 -17.39 -34.98 44.74
CA PRO A 949 -17.72 -34.05 43.65
C PRO A 949 -19.18 -33.56 43.59
N LEU A 950 -20.06 -33.91 44.53
CA LEU A 950 -21.49 -33.60 44.40
C LEU A 950 -21.80 -32.09 44.28
N PRO A 951 -21.23 -31.18 45.10
CA PRO A 951 -21.44 -29.74 44.94
C PRO A 951 -20.99 -29.24 43.57
N LEU A 952 -19.83 -29.67 43.09
CA LEU A 952 -19.29 -29.26 41.79
C LEU A 952 -20.19 -29.71 40.62
N LEU A 953 -20.76 -30.92 40.68
CA LEU A 953 -21.74 -31.40 39.70
C LEU A 953 -23.02 -30.56 39.72
N LEU A 954 -23.58 -30.31 40.91
CA LEU A 954 -24.82 -29.55 41.07
C LEU A 954 -24.66 -28.08 40.65
N GLN A 955 -23.54 -27.44 40.99
CA GLN A 955 -23.18 -26.09 40.54
C GLN A 955 -22.98 -26.05 39.01
N THR A 956 -22.18 -26.95 38.43
CA THR A 956 -21.91 -26.99 36.98
C THR A 956 -23.18 -27.24 36.15
N PHE A 957 -24.14 -27.99 36.69
CA PHE A 957 -25.39 -28.33 36.00
C PHE A 957 -26.57 -27.45 36.41
N HIS A 958 -26.35 -26.40 37.23
CA HIS A 958 -27.40 -25.50 37.69
C HIS A 958 -28.09 -24.78 36.51
N GLY A 959 -29.42 -24.64 36.57
CA GLY A 959 -30.24 -24.11 35.48
C GLY A 959 -30.30 -24.98 34.21
N LEU A 960 -29.58 -26.11 34.14
CA LEU A 960 -29.52 -26.98 32.95
C LEU A 960 -30.25 -28.31 33.13
N THR A 961 -30.36 -28.80 34.36
CA THR A 961 -31.15 -29.98 34.75
C THR A 961 -32.37 -29.59 35.61
N LYS A 962 -33.32 -30.51 35.76
CA LYS A 962 -34.47 -30.40 36.69
C LYS A 962 -34.41 -31.44 37.82
N HIS A 963 -33.32 -32.19 37.93
CA HIS A 963 -33.16 -33.29 38.87
C HIS A 963 -32.31 -32.88 40.07
N ASN A 964 -32.73 -33.31 41.27
CA ASN A 964 -32.20 -32.88 42.57
C ASN A 964 -30.89 -33.61 42.97
N GLU A 965 -30.33 -33.22 44.12
CA GLU A 965 -29.21 -33.85 44.83
C GLU A 965 -29.21 -35.39 44.76
N ASP A 966 -30.33 -36.03 45.16
CA ASP A 966 -30.47 -37.49 45.24
C ASP A 966 -30.26 -38.21 43.90
N PHE A 967 -30.55 -37.54 42.77
CA PHE A 967 -30.36 -38.10 41.43
C PHE A 967 -28.89 -38.07 40.99
N TRP A 968 -28.12 -37.09 41.46
CA TRP A 968 -26.70 -36.94 41.11
C TRP A 968 -25.74 -37.60 42.10
N PHE A 969 -26.18 -37.90 43.33
CA PHE A 969 -25.37 -38.60 44.33
C PHE A 969 -24.73 -39.90 43.81
N PRO A 970 -25.41 -40.80 43.07
CA PRO A 970 -24.79 -42.02 42.55
C PRO A 970 -23.65 -41.76 41.55
N ALA A 971 -23.74 -40.68 40.77
CA ALA A 971 -22.72 -40.30 39.77
C ALA A 971 -21.34 -40.12 40.41
N CYS A 972 -21.30 -39.63 41.65
CA CYS A 972 -20.08 -39.34 42.40
C CYS A 972 -19.18 -40.57 42.56
N THR A 973 -19.75 -41.79 42.56
CA THR A 973 -19.00 -43.04 42.67
C THR A 973 -18.19 -43.41 41.42
N TYR A 974 -18.42 -42.73 40.29
CA TYR A 974 -17.74 -42.96 39.01
C TYR A 974 -16.68 -41.90 38.66
N PHE A 975 -16.52 -40.87 39.50
CA PHE A 975 -15.54 -39.79 39.31
C PHE A 975 -14.32 -39.99 40.21
N THR A 976 -13.13 -39.87 39.63
CA THR A 976 -11.84 -39.97 40.35
C THR A 976 -11.16 -38.60 40.42
N ARG A 977 -10.65 -38.19 41.59
CA ARG A 977 -10.00 -36.89 41.77
C ARG A 977 -8.53 -36.96 41.39
N GLU A 978 -8.10 -36.06 40.51
CA GLU A 978 -6.73 -35.92 40.03
C GLU A 978 -6.24 -34.48 40.21
N VAL A 979 -4.92 -34.31 40.33
CA VAL A 979 -4.27 -33.01 40.51
C VAL A 979 -3.19 -32.85 39.45
N PHE A 980 -3.28 -31.77 38.69
CA PHE A 980 -2.38 -31.42 37.60
C PHE A 980 -1.62 -30.14 37.97
N PRO A 981 -0.28 -30.16 38.09
CA PRO A 981 0.49 -28.95 38.34
C PRO A 981 0.48 -28.04 37.09
N ALA A 982 0.82 -26.77 37.26
CA ALA A 982 0.97 -25.83 36.15
C ALA A 982 1.88 -26.36 35.01
N ASP A 983 1.60 -25.93 33.79
CA ASP A 983 2.18 -26.36 32.50
C ASP A 983 2.02 -27.85 32.12
N SER A 984 1.42 -28.69 32.99
CA SER A 984 1.17 -30.10 32.66
C SER A 984 0.08 -30.27 31.58
N VAL A 985 0.24 -31.27 30.72
CA VAL A 985 -0.67 -31.56 29.60
C VAL A 985 -1.65 -32.67 29.99
N LEU A 986 -2.95 -32.41 29.88
CA LEU A 986 -4.01 -33.37 30.21
C LEU A 986 -4.27 -34.35 29.06
N TYR A 987 -4.25 -33.85 27.83
CA TYR A 987 -4.32 -34.62 26.57
C TYR A 987 -3.94 -33.74 25.38
N ARG A 988 -3.60 -34.35 24.24
CA ARG A 988 -3.17 -33.68 23.01
C ARG A 988 -4.18 -33.85 21.87
N THR A 989 -4.10 -32.95 20.89
CA THR A 989 -4.87 -33.02 19.64
C THR A 989 -4.62 -34.36 18.93
N GLY A 990 -5.67 -35.02 18.46
CA GLY A 990 -5.58 -36.28 17.71
C GLY A 990 -5.45 -37.56 18.53
N GLU A 991 -5.30 -37.47 19.86
CA GLU A 991 -5.41 -38.63 20.77
C GLU A 991 -6.87 -39.14 20.83
N ASP A 992 -7.07 -40.40 21.21
CA ASP A 992 -8.41 -40.98 21.36
C ASP A 992 -9.03 -40.56 22.72
N ALA A 993 -10.33 -40.23 22.76
CA ALA A 993 -10.96 -39.57 23.90
C ALA A 993 -11.38 -40.52 25.03
N THR A 994 -10.39 -41.05 25.76
CA THR A 994 -10.59 -42.04 26.85
C THR A 994 -11.20 -41.49 28.15
N ASN A 995 -11.15 -40.17 28.37
CA ASN A 995 -11.49 -39.51 29.64
C ASN A 995 -12.32 -38.23 29.45
N PHE A 996 -13.30 -38.01 30.33
CA PHE A 996 -14.00 -36.74 30.56
C PHE A 996 -13.48 -36.09 31.85
N TYR A 997 -13.37 -34.77 31.88
CA TYR A 997 -12.85 -34.02 33.04
C TYR A 997 -13.80 -32.91 33.49
N LEU A 998 -13.93 -32.71 34.79
CA LEU A 998 -14.65 -31.59 35.41
C LEU A 998 -13.72 -30.82 36.36
N LEU A 999 -13.54 -29.52 36.15
CA LEU A 999 -12.56 -28.70 36.86
C LEU A 999 -13.09 -28.18 38.20
N GLU A 1000 -12.53 -28.66 39.32
CA GLU A 1000 -12.85 -28.22 40.70
C GLU A 1000 -12.23 -26.85 41.01
N SER A 1001 -10.94 -26.69 40.68
CA SER A 1001 -10.17 -25.47 40.94
C SER A 1001 -8.98 -25.33 39.98
N GLY A 1002 -8.43 -24.12 39.88
CA GLY A 1002 -7.40 -23.76 38.91
C GLY A 1002 -7.96 -23.30 37.56
N MET A 1003 -7.17 -23.43 36.50
CA MET A 1003 -7.51 -22.99 35.14
C MET A 1003 -6.81 -23.87 34.10
N LEU A 1004 -7.55 -24.31 33.09
CA LEU A 1004 -7.01 -25.06 31.95
C LEU A 1004 -7.04 -24.20 30.68
N ARG A 1005 -6.04 -24.35 29.82
CA ARG A 1005 -5.96 -23.71 28.50
C ARG A 1005 -6.06 -24.76 27.41
N ALA A 1006 -7.01 -24.59 26.49
CA ALA A 1006 -7.24 -25.46 25.36
C ALA A 1006 -6.75 -24.80 24.07
N GLU A 1007 -5.80 -25.43 23.37
CA GLU A 1007 -5.15 -24.95 22.15
C GLU A 1007 -5.72 -25.70 20.94
N TYR A 1008 -6.40 -24.97 20.05
CA TYR A 1008 -7.01 -25.47 18.82
C TYR A 1008 -6.15 -25.11 17.61
N GLU A 1009 -5.79 -26.10 16.80
CA GLU A 1009 -5.05 -25.91 15.55
C GLU A 1009 -5.98 -26.12 14.35
N SER A 1010 -6.18 -25.07 13.54
CA SER A 1010 -6.89 -25.13 12.25
C SER A 1010 -5.93 -24.79 11.11
N PRO A 1011 -6.14 -25.30 9.87
CA PRO A 1011 -5.43 -24.83 8.68
C PRO A 1011 -5.53 -23.31 8.43
N GLN A 1012 -6.48 -22.63 9.09
CA GLN A 1012 -6.70 -21.18 9.01
C GLN A 1012 -5.99 -20.40 10.15
N GLY A 1013 -5.36 -21.09 11.11
CA GLY A 1013 -4.67 -20.50 12.26
C GLY A 1013 -4.96 -21.25 13.57
N SER A 1014 -4.17 -20.96 14.60
CA SER A 1014 -4.38 -21.49 15.95
C SER A 1014 -5.13 -20.48 16.84
N TYR A 1015 -6.08 -20.96 17.65
CA TYR A 1015 -6.70 -20.15 18.71
C TYR A 1015 -6.69 -20.89 20.05
N SER A 1016 -6.76 -20.15 21.17
CA SER A 1016 -6.84 -20.76 22.50
C SER A 1016 -8.06 -20.29 23.30
N GLU A 1017 -8.64 -21.24 24.03
CA GLU A 1017 -9.81 -21.10 24.89
C GLU A 1017 -9.38 -21.31 26.35
N LEU A 1018 -9.89 -20.49 27.27
CA LEU A 1018 -9.62 -20.65 28.72
C LEU A 1018 -10.82 -21.31 29.41
N ILE A 1019 -10.55 -22.37 30.15
CA ILE A 1019 -11.53 -23.14 30.91
C ILE A 1019 -11.30 -22.85 32.39
N VAL A 1020 -12.28 -22.19 33.01
CA VAL A 1020 -12.25 -21.88 34.45
C VAL A 1020 -13.02 -22.93 35.26
N ALA A 1021 -12.79 -22.96 36.57
CA ALA A 1021 -13.44 -23.88 37.49
C ALA A 1021 -14.98 -23.88 37.35
N GLY A 1022 -15.59 -25.04 37.59
CA GLY A 1022 -17.04 -25.24 37.42
C GLY A 1022 -17.47 -25.40 35.95
N ARG A 1023 -16.56 -25.81 35.06
CA ARG A 1023 -16.88 -26.19 33.68
C ARG A 1023 -16.24 -27.54 33.30
N PRO A 1024 -16.89 -28.32 32.42
CA PRO A 1024 -16.33 -29.56 31.90
C PRO A 1024 -15.29 -29.30 30.79
N CYS A 1025 -14.45 -30.30 30.56
CA CYS A 1025 -13.40 -30.33 29.55
C CYS A 1025 -13.32 -31.70 28.87
N GLY A 1026 -13.11 -31.71 27.54
CA GLY A 1026 -13.03 -32.92 26.73
C GLY A 1026 -14.39 -33.54 26.40
N GLU A 1027 -15.47 -32.76 26.59
CA GLU A 1027 -16.86 -33.20 26.57
C GLU A 1027 -17.30 -33.78 25.21
N LEU A 1028 -17.13 -33.02 24.13
CA LEU A 1028 -17.62 -33.42 22.81
C LEU A 1028 -16.85 -34.63 22.22
N PRO A 1029 -15.50 -34.71 22.31
CA PRO A 1029 -14.77 -35.91 21.88
C PRO A 1029 -15.16 -37.18 22.66
N PHE A 1030 -15.34 -37.08 23.98
CA PHE A 1030 -15.63 -38.22 24.85
C PHE A 1030 -17.03 -38.82 24.58
N PHE A 1031 -18.08 -38.00 24.62
CA PHE A 1031 -19.45 -38.49 24.39
C PHE A 1031 -19.74 -38.80 22.91
N GLY A 1032 -19.00 -38.20 21.99
CA GLY A 1032 -19.07 -38.49 20.55
C GLY A 1032 -18.20 -39.66 20.08
N GLU A 1033 -17.44 -40.30 20.98
CA GLU A 1033 -16.47 -41.38 20.66
C GLU A 1033 -15.50 -40.99 19.51
N THR A 1034 -15.04 -39.72 19.52
CA THR A 1034 -14.14 -39.13 18.50
C THR A 1034 -12.81 -38.68 19.09
N ARG A 1035 -11.84 -38.36 18.22
CA ARG A 1035 -10.51 -37.89 18.64
C ARG A 1035 -10.53 -36.49 19.25
N ARG A 1036 -9.57 -36.23 20.14
CA ARG A 1036 -9.38 -34.93 20.80
C ARG A 1036 -9.17 -33.83 19.76
N THR A 1037 -9.98 -32.77 19.84
CA THR A 1037 -9.99 -31.63 18.91
C THR A 1037 -9.05 -30.49 19.30
N ALA A 1038 -8.40 -30.59 20.47
CA ALA A 1038 -7.43 -29.64 20.99
C ALA A 1038 -6.43 -30.32 21.90
N THR A 1039 -5.31 -29.65 22.14
CA THR A 1039 -4.37 -29.95 23.24
C THR A 1039 -4.79 -29.13 24.46
N VAL A 1040 -4.93 -29.77 25.62
CA VAL A 1040 -5.32 -29.09 26.86
C VAL A 1040 -4.21 -29.19 27.90
N ARG A 1041 -3.88 -28.05 28.49
CA ARG A 1041 -2.86 -27.90 29.53
C ARG A 1041 -3.43 -27.23 30.78
N ALA A 1042 -2.80 -27.47 31.92
CA ALA A 1042 -3.04 -26.71 33.14
C ALA A 1042 -2.26 -25.38 33.07
N GLU A 1043 -2.98 -24.25 33.04
CA GLU A 1043 -2.39 -22.90 33.08
C GLU A 1043 -1.95 -22.54 34.53
N ARG A 1044 -2.55 -23.20 35.51
CA ARG A 1044 -2.28 -23.11 36.96
C ARG A 1044 -2.43 -24.50 37.57
N ASP A 1045 -1.93 -24.69 38.79
CA ASP A 1045 -2.22 -25.88 39.57
C ASP A 1045 -3.75 -26.10 39.64
N SER A 1046 -4.18 -27.27 39.15
CA SER A 1046 -5.56 -27.55 38.79
C SER A 1046 -6.02 -28.88 39.35
N VAL A 1047 -7.18 -28.88 40.00
CA VAL A 1047 -7.84 -30.08 40.50
C VAL A 1047 -8.98 -30.45 39.57
N VAL A 1048 -9.00 -31.69 39.08
CA VAL A 1048 -10.03 -32.19 38.17
C VAL A 1048 -10.65 -33.48 38.67
N TRP A 1049 -11.90 -33.71 38.33
CA TRP A 1049 -12.59 -34.99 38.51
C TRP A 1049 -12.71 -35.68 37.16
N ARG A 1050 -12.03 -36.82 37.02
CA ARG A 1050 -11.97 -37.65 35.81
C ARG A 1050 -13.03 -38.76 35.84
N LEU A 1051 -13.79 -38.87 34.76
CA LEU A 1051 -14.63 -40.01 34.43
C LEU A 1051 -13.98 -40.72 33.24
N GLY A 1052 -13.57 -41.98 33.40
CA GLY A 1052 -12.99 -42.78 32.33
C GLY A 1052 -14.05 -43.52 31.49
N SER A 1053 -13.61 -44.09 30.37
CA SER A 1053 -14.47 -44.83 29.45
C SER A 1053 -15.08 -46.10 30.06
N GLU A 1054 -14.36 -46.80 30.95
CA GLU A 1054 -14.89 -47.99 31.62
C GLU A 1054 -15.97 -47.64 32.65
N GLU A 1055 -15.72 -46.60 33.44
CA GLU A 1055 -16.63 -46.04 34.43
C GLU A 1055 -17.90 -45.50 33.75
N TRP A 1056 -17.76 -44.84 32.59
CA TRP A 1056 -18.88 -44.41 31.72
C TRP A 1056 -19.69 -45.60 31.15
N GLN A 1057 -19.02 -46.66 30.71
CA GLN A 1057 -19.72 -47.89 30.29
C GLN A 1057 -20.46 -48.56 31.45
N GLN A 1058 -19.92 -48.54 32.67
CA GLN A 1058 -20.61 -49.03 33.85
C GLN A 1058 -21.83 -48.15 34.20
N LEU A 1059 -21.67 -46.83 34.18
CA LEU A 1059 -22.77 -45.88 34.43
C LEU A 1059 -23.91 -46.08 33.42
N ARG A 1060 -23.61 -46.18 32.12
CA ARG A 1060 -24.60 -46.48 31.06
C ARG A 1060 -25.36 -47.81 31.26
N ARG A 1061 -24.75 -48.81 31.91
CA ARG A 1061 -25.36 -50.13 32.16
C ARG A 1061 -26.14 -50.20 33.48
N LYS A 1062 -25.64 -49.54 34.53
CA LYS A 1062 -26.24 -49.55 35.88
C LYS A 1062 -27.35 -48.51 36.01
N GLU A 1063 -27.12 -47.29 35.53
CA GLU A 1063 -28.02 -46.13 35.71
C GLU A 1063 -28.19 -45.35 34.39
N PRO A 1064 -28.92 -45.91 33.41
CA PRO A 1064 -29.04 -45.33 32.07
C PRO A 1064 -29.68 -43.94 32.04
N MET A 1065 -30.60 -43.65 32.97
CA MET A 1065 -31.25 -42.32 33.09
C MET A 1065 -30.23 -41.23 33.49
N LEU A 1066 -29.35 -41.55 34.43
CA LEU A 1066 -28.30 -40.65 34.91
C LEU A 1066 -27.25 -40.40 33.82
N ALA A 1067 -26.85 -41.44 33.10
CA ALA A 1067 -25.99 -41.31 31.92
C ALA A 1067 -26.62 -40.43 30.81
N GLN A 1068 -27.92 -40.59 30.55
CA GLN A 1068 -28.63 -39.81 29.53
C GLN A 1068 -28.73 -38.32 29.90
N GLU A 1069 -29.03 -37.99 31.16
CA GLU A 1069 -29.09 -36.59 31.61
C GLU A 1069 -27.70 -35.94 31.68
N LEU A 1070 -26.65 -36.65 32.12
CA LEU A 1070 -25.26 -36.16 32.09
C LEU A 1070 -24.86 -35.74 30.67
N MET A 1071 -25.05 -36.63 29.69
CA MET A 1071 -24.74 -36.37 28.28
C MET A 1071 -25.56 -35.19 27.71
N LYS A 1072 -26.86 -35.13 28.05
CA LYS A 1072 -27.77 -34.04 27.64
C LYS A 1072 -27.38 -32.68 28.23
N VAL A 1073 -26.91 -32.61 29.48
CA VAL A 1073 -26.39 -31.37 30.07
C VAL A 1073 -25.06 -30.97 29.43
N CYS A 1074 -24.15 -31.91 29.18
CA CYS A 1074 -22.90 -31.64 28.47
C CYS A 1074 -23.12 -31.10 27.04
N PHE A 1075 -24.11 -31.62 26.31
CA PHE A 1075 -24.47 -31.06 25.00
C PHE A 1075 -25.04 -29.64 25.09
N LYS A 1076 -25.85 -29.29 26.12
CA LYS A 1076 -26.27 -27.90 26.35
C LYS A 1076 -25.08 -26.97 26.59
N LEU A 1077 -24.17 -27.36 27.48
CA LEU A 1077 -22.94 -26.59 27.79
C LEU A 1077 -22.07 -26.38 26.53
N THR A 1078 -22.01 -27.38 25.65
CA THR A 1078 -21.31 -27.30 24.36
C THR A 1078 -22.03 -26.38 23.37
N SER A 1079 -23.37 -26.35 23.39
CA SER A 1079 -24.16 -25.45 22.55
C SER A 1079 -23.99 -23.97 22.94
N GLU A 1080 -23.97 -23.64 24.23
CA GLU A 1080 -23.66 -22.28 24.70
C GLU A 1080 -22.27 -21.84 24.24
N ARG A 1081 -21.29 -22.73 24.40
CA ARG A 1081 -19.88 -22.54 24.02
C ARG A 1081 -19.69 -22.31 22.52
N MET A 1082 -20.53 -22.91 21.67
CA MET A 1082 -20.44 -22.70 20.22
C MET A 1082 -20.83 -21.25 19.83
N GLU A 1083 -21.71 -20.60 20.60
CA GLU A 1083 -22.09 -19.20 20.35
C GLU A 1083 -20.89 -18.25 20.57
N SER A 1084 -20.15 -18.39 21.68
CA SER A 1084 -18.98 -17.55 21.96
C SER A 1084 -17.80 -17.81 21.01
N ILE A 1085 -17.52 -19.07 20.65
CA ILE A 1085 -16.49 -19.40 19.65
C ILE A 1085 -16.85 -18.80 18.28
N THR A 1086 -18.13 -18.81 17.90
CA THR A 1086 -18.59 -18.19 16.64
C THR A 1086 -18.40 -16.67 16.67
N GLY A 1087 -18.72 -16.01 17.80
CA GLY A 1087 -18.45 -14.58 18.01
C GLY A 1087 -16.95 -14.23 17.91
N TYR A 1088 -16.08 -15.07 18.48
CA TYR A 1088 -14.63 -14.91 18.38
C TYR A 1088 -14.11 -15.05 16.94
N VAL A 1089 -14.58 -16.05 16.18
CA VAL A 1089 -14.19 -16.21 14.77
C VAL A 1089 -14.67 -15.03 13.92
N LEU A 1090 -15.92 -14.58 14.09
CA LEU A 1090 -16.46 -13.39 13.42
C LEU A 1090 -15.73 -12.08 13.76
N THR A 1091 -14.95 -12.06 14.84
CA THR A 1091 -14.19 -10.89 15.31
C THR A 1091 -12.68 -11.03 15.14
N THR A 1092 -12.16 -12.16 14.64
CA THR A 1092 -10.72 -12.35 14.38
C THR A 1092 -10.34 -12.55 12.92
N VAL A 1093 -11.29 -13.00 12.09
CA VAL A 1093 -11.32 -12.80 10.63
C VAL A 1093 -11.62 -11.33 10.31
#